data_AF-D3RMF9-F1
#
_entry.id   AF-D3RMF9-F1
#
_cell.length_a   1.000
_cell.length_b   1.000
_cell.length_c   1.000
_cell.angle_alpha   90.00
_cell.angle_beta   90.00
_cell.angle_gamma   90.00
#
_symmetry.space_group_name_H-M   'P 1'
#
loop_
_entity.id
_entity.type
_entity.pdbx_description
1 polymer ?
#
loop_
_entity_poly.entity_id
_entity_poly.type
_entity_poly.pdbx_seq_one_letter_code
_entity_poly.pdbx_strand_id
1 'polypeptide(L)'
;METEGTALRGRQETGELHPMYILMLSLHGLIRGHDLELGRDADTGGQTKYVVDLARALGERADVSRVDLVTRRVVDPAVSPDYAEAVEPLNAKARILRLDAGPEGYLPKEQLWDHLDGFVDNLTALLHEQGQWPDIIHSHYADAGYVGSRLANLIGVPLVHTGHSLGRDKRQRLLAAGLDSDQIDARYNMLRRIDAEETTLATAELVITSTHNEIEEQYGLYDYYLPERMRVIPPGTDLKQFHPPADDDPLPPFAEVVERFLDEPDKPLILALSRADHRKNIIALVEAYAESPRLRALANLLIVAGNRDDIRDLDEGARTVLTDILITIDAHDLYGQVALPKHHSADEVPEIYRLVARSGGVFINPALTEPFGLTLLEAAATGLPLVATENGGPVDIIGNCKNGLLVDPLDRTAIAEALLKILEDRETWTTYSQNGLAGVRRFYSWTSHAERYRALIGPLTELHEHIPDTPPMRRAMVYRDRALFTDLDQSLLGDPEGVEQFVAMMKRNKRCANFGIVTGRRLDSVLIELKRHGIPVPDVLITSLGTEIHYSGQLVLDDYWADHVDHLWSPRAVRRALAEIPGLVPQRKIEQSRFKISYHYDPTIAPSVEEISTLLRTRELSVNVIHAFGQFLDIVPIRASKGQAVRYVTHRFGIPLEHVLVVGGSGADEDMMRGNTLAVVVANRHHEELSQLADLDRIYFAEQAHAKGILEAIDHYDFFRSCRVPDPIPQPVAEPEPEAPA
;
A
#
# COMPACT_ATOMS: atom_id res chain seq x y z
N MET A 1 -17.59 -28.85 34.07
CA MET A 1 -16.71 -27.86 34.71
C MET A 1 -15.41 -28.55 35.02
N GLU A 2 -14.28 -27.95 34.64
CA GLU A 2 -12.91 -28.52 34.56
C GLU A 2 -12.58 -29.30 33.27
N THR A 3 -12.52 -28.60 32.12
CA THR A 3 -11.61 -28.96 30.99
C THR A 3 -11.23 -27.77 30.07
N GLU A 4 -11.51 -26.51 30.43
CA GLU A 4 -11.18 -25.34 29.59
C GLU A 4 -9.88 -24.61 29.98
N GLY A 5 -9.08 -25.14 30.91
CA GLY A 5 -7.89 -24.45 31.43
C GLY A 5 -6.55 -24.79 30.78
N THR A 6 -6.49 -25.74 29.84
CA THR A 6 -5.22 -26.39 29.46
C THR A 6 -4.55 -25.84 28.21
N ALA A 7 -5.26 -25.10 27.34
CA ALA A 7 -4.65 -24.53 26.13
C ALA A 7 -3.87 -23.23 26.40
N LEU A 8 -4.35 -22.40 27.35
CA LEU A 8 -3.68 -21.15 27.75
C LEU A 8 -2.36 -21.37 28.50
N ARG A 9 -2.15 -22.55 29.12
CA ARG A 9 -0.91 -22.86 29.83
C ARG A 9 0.20 -23.46 28.96
N GLY A 10 -0.13 -23.95 27.76
CA GLY A 10 0.86 -24.59 26.88
C GLY A 10 1.78 -23.61 26.14
N ARG A 11 1.37 -22.35 25.94
CA ARG A 11 2.20 -21.33 25.24
C ARG A 11 3.18 -20.60 26.15
N GLN A 12 3.08 -20.74 27.47
CA GLN A 12 3.95 -20.03 28.44
C GLN A 12 5.11 -20.87 28.99
N GLU A 13 5.19 -22.18 28.72
CA GLU A 13 6.15 -23.07 29.40
C GLU A 13 7.50 -23.29 28.70
N THR A 14 7.74 -22.70 27.53
CA THR A 14 9.07 -22.60 26.92
C THR A 14 9.31 -21.16 26.52
N GLY A 15 10.19 -20.43 27.22
CA GLY A 15 10.54 -19.04 26.91
C GLY A 15 11.25 -18.82 25.56
N GLU A 16 11.05 -19.70 24.58
CA GLU A 16 11.50 -19.55 23.21
C GLU A 16 10.39 -18.84 22.42
N LEU A 17 10.65 -17.58 22.04
CA LEU A 17 9.80 -16.84 21.12
C LEU A 17 9.68 -17.63 19.81
N HIS A 18 8.46 -18.00 19.42
CA HIS A 18 8.23 -18.60 18.10
C HIS A 18 8.74 -17.64 17.01
N PRO A 19 9.64 -18.08 16.11
CA PRO A 19 10.20 -17.19 15.11
C PRO A 19 9.15 -16.79 14.08
N MET A 20 9.01 -15.48 13.85
CA MET A 20 7.87 -14.88 13.15
C MET A 20 7.97 -14.99 11.62
N TYR A 21 6.87 -15.27 10.96
CA TYR A 21 6.69 -15.13 9.51
C TYR A 21 6.04 -13.78 9.18
N ILE A 22 6.79 -12.94 8.47
CA ILE A 22 6.39 -11.59 8.08
C ILE A 22 6.09 -11.55 6.57
N LEU A 23 4.88 -11.13 6.21
CA LEU A 23 4.49 -10.90 4.83
C LEU A 23 4.55 -9.40 4.50
N MET A 24 5.49 -8.97 3.67
CA MET A 24 5.60 -7.60 3.20
C MET A 24 4.93 -7.47 1.82
N LEU A 25 4.16 -6.40 1.60
CA LEU A 25 3.45 -6.14 0.35
C LEU A 25 3.94 -4.82 -0.26
N SER A 26 4.41 -4.85 -1.51
CA SER A 26 4.75 -3.66 -2.30
C SER A 26 4.52 -3.97 -3.78
N LEU A 27 3.41 -3.48 -4.35
CA LEU A 27 2.86 -4.04 -5.59
C LEU A 27 3.34 -3.34 -6.86
N HIS A 28 3.27 -2.01 -6.90
CA HIS A 28 3.75 -1.23 -8.03
C HIS A 28 5.28 -1.11 -8.09
N GLY A 29 5.76 -0.65 -9.24
CA GLY A 29 7.17 -0.43 -9.54
C GLY A 29 7.91 -1.71 -9.88
N LEU A 30 9.18 -1.56 -10.20
CA LEU A 30 10.06 -2.67 -10.58
C LEU A 30 10.93 -3.09 -9.38
N ILE A 31 10.57 -4.19 -8.71
CA ILE A 31 11.26 -4.67 -7.51
C ILE A 31 12.08 -5.93 -7.83
N ARG A 32 13.39 -5.85 -7.60
CA ARG A 32 14.36 -6.97 -7.63
C ARG A 32 15.45 -6.78 -6.57
N GLY A 33 16.16 -7.83 -6.20
CA GLY A 33 17.15 -7.81 -5.12
C GLY A 33 18.45 -7.10 -5.51
N HIS A 34 18.84 -7.09 -6.77
CA HIS A 34 20.09 -6.49 -7.25
C HIS A 34 19.83 -5.50 -8.39
N ASP A 35 20.77 -4.60 -8.66
CA ASP A 35 20.71 -3.67 -9.79
C ASP A 35 19.37 -2.92 -9.90
N LEU A 36 18.82 -2.46 -8.78
CA LEU A 36 17.55 -1.75 -8.73
C LEU A 36 17.53 -0.59 -9.75
N GLU A 37 16.51 -0.53 -10.61
CA GLU A 37 16.33 0.52 -11.63
C GLU A 37 15.79 1.83 -11.02
N LEU A 38 16.45 2.29 -9.95
CA LEU A 38 16.01 3.46 -9.17
C LEU A 38 15.97 4.72 -10.05
N GLY A 39 14.84 5.42 -10.03
CA GLY A 39 14.65 6.66 -10.78
C GLY A 39 14.29 6.46 -12.25
N ARG A 40 14.03 5.22 -12.69
CA ARG A 40 13.51 4.93 -14.04
C ARG A 40 12.21 5.69 -14.32
N ASP A 41 11.31 5.70 -13.36
CA ASP A 41 10.00 6.34 -13.43
C ASP A 41 9.49 6.77 -12.04
N ALA A 42 8.22 7.18 -11.97
CA ALA A 42 7.57 7.63 -10.74
C ALA A 42 7.18 6.49 -9.78
N ASP A 43 7.41 5.23 -10.18
CA ASP A 43 6.97 4.02 -9.47
C ASP A 43 8.16 3.23 -8.91
N THR A 44 9.34 3.38 -9.52
CA THR A 44 10.57 2.69 -9.13
C THR A 44 11.57 3.65 -8.48
N GLY A 45 11.67 3.63 -7.16
CA GLY A 45 12.48 4.60 -6.43
C GLY A 45 12.72 4.26 -4.96
N GLY A 46 12.64 5.27 -4.09
CA GLY A 46 12.99 5.13 -2.66
C GLY A 46 12.21 4.03 -1.94
N GLN A 47 10.92 3.86 -2.26
CA GLN A 47 10.10 2.77 -1.73
C GLN A 47 10.66 1.40 -2.11
N THR A 48 10.98 1.17 -3.39
CA THR A 48 11.53 -0.08 -3.92
C THR A 48 12.79 -0.48 -3.16
N LYS A 49 13.72 0.47 -2.96
CA LYS A 49 14.93 0.25 -2.17
C LYS A 49 14.60 -0.05 -0.70
N TYR A 50 13.71 0.74 -0.09
CA TYR A 50 13.30 0.60 1.30
C TYR A 50 12.83 -0.82 1.61
N VAL A 51 11.90 -1.34 0.80
CA VAL A 51 11.26 -2.64 1.09
C VAL A 51 12.22 -3.80 0.91
N VAL A 52 13.14 -3.73 -0.06
CA VAL A 52 14.17 -4.75 -0.29
C VAL A 52 15.18 -4.77 0.87
N ASP A 53 15.64 -3.59 1.30
CA ASP A 53 16.60 -3.50 2.41
C ASP A 53 15.97 -3.89 3.75
N LEU A 54 14.72 -3.50 4.00
CA LEU A 54 13.97 -3.94 5.18
C LEU A 54 13.79 -5.46 5.18
N ALA A 55 13.39 -6.06 4.06
CA ALA A 55 13.22 -7.51 3.95
C ALA A 55 14.53 -8.26 4.24
N ARG A 56 15.66 -7.77 3.74
CA ARG A 56 16.99 -8.30 4.06
C ARG A 56 17.29 -8.22 5.55
N ALA A 57 17.13 -7.05 6.14
CA ALA A 57 17.44 -6.81 7.55
C ALA A 57 16.57 -7.64 8.49
N LEU A 58 15.29 -7.82 8.17
CA LEU A 58 14.40 -8.73 8.90
C LEU A 58 14.83 -10.20 8.73
N GLY A 59 15.24 -10.61 7.53
CA GLY A 59 15.73 -11.96 7.26
C GLY A 59 17.04 -12.33 7.96
N GLU A 60 17.83 -11.34 8.39
CA GLU A 60 19.05 -11.57 9.18
C GLU A 60 18.75 -11.86 10.67
N ARG A 61 17.53 -11.59 11.13
CA ARG A 61 17.19 -11.75 12.55
C ARG A 61 16.99 -13.21 12.95
N ALA A 62 17.35 -13.54 14.19
CA ALA A 62 17.18 -14.88 14.75
C ALA A 62 15.72 -15.21 15.09
N ASP A 63 14.94 -14.21 15.53
CA ASP A 63 13.52 -14.30 15.95
C ASP A 63 12.51 -14.13 14.80
N VAL A 64 12.99 -14.19 13.56
CA VAL A 64 12.21 -14.22 12.32
C VAL A 64 12.48 -15.58 11.65
N SER A 65 11.43 -16.30 11.28
CA SER A 65 11.52 -17.55 10.52
C SER A 65 11.58 -17.29 9.02
N ARG A 66 10.80 -16.31 8.54
CA ARG A 66 10.61 -16.05 7.11
C ARG A 66 10.14 -14.63 6.85
N VAL A 67 10.61 -14.06 5.75
CA VAL A 67 10.13 -12.79 5.19
C VAL A 67 9.82 -13.00 3.71
N ASP A 68 8.58 -12.77 3.31
CA ASP A 68 8.25 -12.70 1.89
C ASP A 68 7.90 -11.27 1.52
N LEU A 69 8.64 -10.70 0.57
CA LEU A 69 8.31 -9.45 -0.09
C LEU A 69 7.50 -9.76 -1.35
N VAL A 70 6.20 -9.57 -1.28
CA VAL A 70 5.29 -9.86 -2.39
C VAL A 70 5.10 -8.62 -3.26
N THR A 71 5.25 -8.80 -4.57
CA THR A 71 5.09 -7.77 -5.60
C THR A 71 4.42 -8.34 -6.85
N ARG A 72 4.14 -7.49 -7.83
CA ARG A 72 3.57 -7.93 -9.11
C ARG A 72 4.64 -8.52 -10.03
N ARG A 73 4.31 -9.61 -10.70
CA ARG A 73 5.11 -10.23 -11.77
C ARG A 73 4.97 -9.42 -13.06
N VAL A 74 6.10 -9.15 -13.70
CA VAL A 74 6.16 -8.35 -14.93
C VAL A 74 6.91 -9.14 -15.99
N VAL A 75 6.21 -9.48 -17.06
CA VAL A 75 6.78 -10.12 -18.24
C VAL A 75 6.74 -9.12 -19.39
N ASP A 76 7.82 -8.34 -19.51
CA ASP A 76 7.91 -7.26 -20.49
C ASP A 76 9.33 -7.20 -21.07
N PRO A 77 9.51 -7.29 -22.40
CA PRO A 77 10.83 -7.19 -23.04
C PRO A 77 11.58 -5.87 -22.79
N ALA A 78 10.90 -4.82 -22.33
CA ALA A 78 11.48 -3.49 -22.08
C ALA A 78 12.14 -3.35 -20.68
N VAL A 79 12.09 -4.39 -19.85
CA VAL A 79 12.67 -4.43 -18.50
C VAL A 79 13.47 -5.73 -18.30
N SER A 80 14.19 -5.85 -17.17
CA SER A 80 14.96 -7.06 -16.88
C SER A 80 14.08 -8.32 -16.84
N PRO A 81 14.54 -9.48 -17.37
CA PRO A 81 13.84 -10.74 -17.21
C PRO A 81 13.67 -11.17 -15.75
N ASP A 82 14.45 -10.63 -14.81
CA ASP A 82 14.33 -10.94 -13.37
C ASP A 82 12.92 -10.66 -12.82
N TYR A 83 12.21 -9.66 -13.38
CA TYR A 83 10.86 -9.32 -12.94
C TYR A 83 9.80 -10.37 -13.35
N ALA A 84 10.15 -11.25 -14.30
CA ALA A 84 9.35 -12.38 -14.71
C ALA A 84 9.59 -13.64 -13.85
N GLU A 85 10.64 -13.65 -13.01
CA GLU A 85 10.94 -14.76 -12.10
C GLU A 85 10.01 -14.71 -10.89
N ALA A 86 9.21 -15.75 -10.69
CA ALA A 86 8.20 -15.82 -9.65
C ALA A 86 8.79 -15.77 -8.23
N VAL A 87 10.02 -16.24 -8.04
CA VAL A 87 10.70 -16.29 -6.74
C VAL A 87 12.15 -15.85 -6.89
N GLU A 88 12.57 -14.88 -6.08
CA GLU A 88 13.97 -14.44 -6.01
C GLU A 88 14.46 -14.43 -4.55
N PRO A 89 15.48 -15.23 -4.19
CA PRO A 89 16.01 -15.22 -2.83
C PRO A 89 16.82 -13.94 -2.54
N LEU A 90 16.55 -13.29 -1.41
CA LEU A 90 17.34 -12.15 -0.90
C LEU A 90 18.40 -12.60 0.10
N ASN A 91 18.05 -13.55 0.98
CA ASN A 91 18.95 -14.27 1.88
C ASN A 91 18.31 -15.60 2.32
N ALA A 92 18.84 -16.25 3.36
CA ALA A 92 18.35 -17.56 3.82
C ALA A 92 16.90 -17.57 4.32
N LYS A 93 16.36 -16.42 4.75
CA LYS A 93 15.00 -16.29 5.32
C LYS A 93 14.13 -15.29 4.58
N ALA A 94 14.69 -14.45 3.72
CA ALA A 94 13.99 -13.42 2.96
C ALA A 94 14.00 -13.70 1.46
N ARG A 95 12.86 -13.49 0.80
CA ARG A 95 12.71 -13.65 -0.65
C ARG A 95 11.66 -12.69 -1.22
N ILE A 96 11.77 -12.40 -2.51
CA ILE A 96 10.75 -11.73 -3.30
C ILE A 96 9.83 -12.80 -3.90
N LEU A 97 8.52 -12.62 -3.78
CA LEU A 97 7.50 -13.42 -4.46
C LEU A 97 6.76 -12.53 -5.45
N ARG A 98 6.70 -12.93 -6.73
CA ARG A 98 6.04 -12.18 -7.78
C ARG A 98 4.79 -12.91 -8.24
N LEU A 99 3.65 -12.23 -8.17
CA LEU A 99 2.35 -12.79 -8.53
C LEU A 99 1.77 -12.11 -9.77
N ASP A 100 1.10 -12.89 -10.60
CA ASP A 100 0.39 -12.37 -11.76
C ASP A 100 -0.82 -11.55 -11.29
N ALA A 101 -1.02 -10.38 -11.91
CA ALA A 101 -2.21 -9.55 -11.72
C ALA A 101 -2.41 -8.64 -12.93
N GLY A 102 -3.56 -8.80 -13.60
CA GLY A 102 -3.84 -8.11 -14.86
C GLY A 102 -3.00 -8.63 -16.02
N PRO A 103 -2.81 -7.81 -17.08
CA PRO A 103 -1.93 -8.11 -18.22
C PRO A 103 -0.51 -8.52 -17.80
N GLU A 104 0.27 -9.14 -18.70
CA GLU A 104 1.65 -9.56 -18.39
C GLU A 104 2.65 -8.38 -18.33
N GLY A 105 2.44 -7.34 -19.13
CA GLY A 105 3.38 -6.21 -19.28
C GLY A 105 3.50 -5.29 -18.06
N TYR A 106 4.41 -4.32 -18.11
CA TYR A 106 4.53 -3.33 -17.04
C TYR A 106 3.30 -2.42 -16.97
N LEU A 107 2.78 -2.19 -15.75
CA LEU A 107 1.64 -1.32 -15.50
C LEU A 107 2.03 -0.20 -14.54
N PRO A 108 1.76 1.07 -14.88
CA PRO A 108 1.84 2.16 -13.93
C PRO A 108 0.88 1.95 -12.76
N LYS A 109 1.26 2.40 -11.56
CA LYS A 109 0.47 2.24 -10.33
C LYS A 109 -0.96 2.76 -10.45
N GLU A 110 -1.18 3.80 -11.23
CA GLU A 110 -2.50 4.37 -11.47
C GLU A 110 -3.45 3.41 -12.22
N GLN A 111 -2.93 2.39 -12.90
CA GLN A 111 -3.70 1.39 -13.66
C GLN A 111 -3.85 0.05 -12.93
N LEU A 112 -3.19 -0.14 -11.77
CA LEU A 112 -3.23 -1.41 -11.05
C LEU A 112 -4.56 -1.68 -10.35
N TRP A 113 -5.35 -0.64 -10.08
CA TRP A 113 -6.48 -0.70 -9.17
C TRP A 113 -7.51 -1.79 -9.50
N ASP A 114 -7.78 -2.03 -10.79
CA ASP A 114 -8.75 -3.02 -11.24
C ASP A 114 -8.25 -4.46 -11.19
N HIS A 115 -6.97 -4.64 -10.86
CA HIS A 115 -6.33 -5.95 -10.75
C HIS A 115 -6.00 -6.34 -9.30
N LEU A 116 -6.22 -5.43 -8.33
CA LEU A 116 -5.83 -5.66 -6.93
C LEU A 116 -6.65 -6.77 -6.25
N ASP A 117 -7.94 -6.92 -6.54
CA ASP A 117 -8.73 -8.02 -5.98
C ASP A 117 -8.26 -9.38 -6.51
N GLY A 118 -7.90 -9.47 -7.79
CA GLY A 118 -7.28 -10.67 -8.36
C GLY A 118 -5.91 -10.96 -7.73
N PHE A 119 -5.14 -9.92 -7.42
CA PHE A 119 -3.89 -10.06 -6.67
C PHE A 119 -4.12 -10.62 -5.25
N VAL A 120 -5.14 -10.14 -4.52
CA VAL A 120 -5.52 -10.67 -3.20
C VAL A 120 -5.87 -12.15 -3.31
N ASP A 121 -6.67 -12.52 -4.31
CA ASP A 121 -7.11 -13.89 -4.54
C ASP A 121 -5.91 -14.82 -4.84
N ASN A 122 -5.03 -14.41 -5.76
CA ASN A 122 -3.82 -15.15 -6.12
C ASN A 122 -2.84 -15.31 -4.93
N LEU A 123 -2.67 -14.25 -4.14
CA LEU A 123 -1.83 -14.29 -2.94
C LEU A 123 -2.41 -15.21 -1.87
N THR A 124 -3.72 -15.17 -1.66
CA THR A 124 -4.41 -16.04 -0.69
C THR A 124 -4.26 -17.51 -1.10
N ALA A 125 -4.42 -17.83 -2.38
CA ALA A 125 -4.21 -19.17 -2.92
C ALA A 125 -2.76 -19.65 -2.70
N LEU A 126 -1.77 -18.80 -3.02
CA LEU A 126 -0.36 -19.13 -2.81
C LEU A 126 -0.03 -19.43 -1.35
N LEU A 127 -0.50 -18.59 -0.42
CA LEU A 127 -0.26 -18.77 1.03
C LEU A 127 -0.89 -20.07 1.53
N HIS A 128 -2.09 -20.39 1.03
CA HIS A 128 -2.78 -21.62 1.36
C HIS A 128 -2.03 -22.87 0.85
N GLU A 129 -1.57 -22.87 -0.40
CA GLU A 129 -0.80 -23.96 -0.99
C GLU A 129 0.51 -24.23 -0.24
N GLN A 130 1.11 -23.19 0.32
CA GLN A 130 2.31 -23.30 1.14
C GLN A 130 2.04 -23.86 2.55
N GLY A 131 0.77 -23.89 2.97
CA GLY A 131 0.35 -24.43 4.27
C GLY A 131 0.82 -23.62 5.48
N GLN A 132 1.17 -22.34 5.29
CA GLN A 132 1.62 -21.47 6.36
C GLN A 132 1.10 -20.04 6.15
N TRP A 133 0.25 -19.58 7.08
CA TRP A 133 -0.20 -18.20 7.13
C TRP A 133 0.85 -17.28 7.78
N PRO A 134 0.94 -16.01 7.37
CA PRO A 134 1.82 -15.04 8.02
C PRO A 134 1.29 -14.67 9.40
N ASP A 135 2.20 -14.46 10.35
CA ASP A 135 1.84 -13.95 11.68
C ASP A 135 1.46 -12.46 11.61
N ILE A 136 1.96 -11.75 10.59
CA ILE A 136 1.72 -10.33 10.37
C ILE A 136 1.86 -9.93 8.90
N ILE A 137 1.08 -8.94 8.49
CA ILE A 137 1.16 -8.32 7.17
C ILE A 137 1.71 -6.90 7.32
N HIS A 138 2.67 -6.52 6.48
CA HIS A 138 3.20 -5.16 6.37
C HIS A 138 2.99 -4.63 4.96
N SER A 139 2.05 -3.69 4.80
CA SER A 139 1.78 -3.06 3.51
C SER A 139 2.55 -1.76 3.30
N HIS A 140 3.02 -1.55 2.07
CA HIS A 140 3.76 -0.36 1.65
C HIS A 140 3.06 0.36 0.49
N TYR A 141 2.64 1.61 0.71
CA TYR A 141 1.85 2.42 -0.23
C TYR A 141 0.37 2.00 -0.35
N ALA A 142 -0.44 2.83 -1.00
CA ALA A 142 -1.91 2.72 -1.05
C ALA A 142 -2.42 1.43 -1.72
N ASP A 143 -1.78 0.97 -2.79
CA ASP A 143 -2.14 -0.26 -3.51
C ASP A 143 -1.90 -1.51 -2.63
N ALA A 144 -0.76 -1.60 -1.97
CA ALA A 144 -0.48 -2.64 -1.00
C ALA A 144 -1.33 -2.49 0.27
N GLY A 145 -1.69 -1.26 0.65
CA GLY A 145 -2.61 -0.97 1.75
C GLY A 145 -3.98 -1.59 1.50
N TYR A 146 -4.52 -1.38 0.29
CA TYR A 146 -5.75 -2.01 -0.18
C TYR A 146 -5.70 -3.55 -0.10
N VAL A 147 -4.67 -4.15 -0.69
CA VAL A 147 -4.47 -5.62 -0.67
C VAL A 147 -4.27 -6.14 0.74
N GLY A 148 -3.43 -5.46 1.53
CA GLY A 148 -3.11 -5.82 2.91
C GLY A 148 -4.33 -5.76 3.82
N SER A 149 -5.20 -4.77 3.65
CA SER A 149 -6.45 -4.64 4.43
C SER A 149 -7.41 -5.77 4.13
N ARG A 150 -7.59 -6.12 2.86
CA ARG A 150 -8.46 -7.23 2.44
C ARG A 150 -7.94 -8.57 2.93
N LEU A 151 -6.64 -8.82 2.75
CA LEU A 151 -6.02 -10.07 3.21
C LEU A 151 -6.06 -10.17 4.74
N ALA A 152 -5.66 -9.12 5.47
CA ALA A 152 -5.71 -9.09 6.93
C ALA A 152 -7.12 -9.35 7.47
N ASN A 153 -8.12 -8.71 6.87
CA ASN A 153 -9.52 -8.93 7.22
C ASN A 153 -10.00 -10.33 6.86
N LEU A 154 -9.50 -10.96 5.79
CA LEU A 154 -9.91 -12.31 5.39
C LEU A 154 -9.32 -13.41 6.30
N ILE A 155 -8.04 -13.30 6.67
CA ILE A 155 -7.33 -14.36 7.42
C ILE A 155 -7.19 -14.05 8.92
N GLY A 156 -7.58 -12.85 9.34
CA GLY A 156 -7.63 -12.45 10.74
C GLY A 156 -6.29 -12.09 11.38
N VAL A 157 -5.30 -11.66 10.60
CA VAL A 157 -3.95 -11.32 11.07
C VAL A 157 -3.75 -9.80 11.19
N PRO A 158 -2.86 -9.33 12.08
CA PRO A 158 -2.60 -7.90 12.25
C PRO A 158 -1.98 -7.27 10.99
N LEU A 159 -2.39 -6.04 10.70
CA LEU A 159 -1.86 -5.21 9.62
C LEU A 159 -1.00 -4.08 10.17
N VAL A 160 0.23 -4.01 9.67
CA VAL A 160 1.14 -2.87 9.78
C VAL A 160 1.16 -2.13 8.44
N HIS A 161 1.15 -0.80 8.47
CA HIS A 161 1.15 0.00 7.25
C HIS A 161 2.26 1.05 7.23
N THR A 162 2.87 1.26 6.07
CA THR A 162 3.76 2.40 5.79
C THR A 162 3.33 3.06 4.48
N GLY A 163 2.88 4.32 4.55
CA GLY A 163 2.32 5.02 3.40
C GLY A 163 3.34 5.39 2.31
N HIS A 164 4.56 5.81 2.68
CA HIS A 164 5.60 6.38 1.79
C HIS A 164 5.21 7.69 1.08
N SER A 165 3.98 7.78 0.58
CA SER A 165 3.34 8.96 0.02
C SER A 165 1.83 8.84 0.23
N LEU A 166 1.19 9.95 0.59
CA LEU A 166 -0.23 9.99 0.89
C LEU A 166 -1.03 10.72 -0.19
N GLY A 167 -2.22 10.20 -0.52
CA GLY A 167 -3.14 10.74 -1.51
C GLY A 167 -3.65 12.14 -1.18
N ARG A 168 -4.06 12.42 0.07
CA ARG A 168 -4.58 13.74 0.45
C ARG A 168 -3.53 14.85 0.31
N ASP A 169 -2.32 14.62 0.81
CA ASP A 169 -1.19 15.54 0.67
C ASP A 169 -0.81 15.74 -0.82
N LYS A 170 -0.72 14.66 -1.60
CA LYS A 170 -0.45 14.75 -3.05
C LYS A 170 -1.55 15.55 -3.77
N ARG A 171 -2.82 15.32 -3.45
CA ARG A 171 -3.96 16.04 -4.03
C ARG A 171 -3.91 17.52 -3.71
N GLN A 172 -3.65 17.90 -2.45
CA GLN A 172 -3.51 19.30 -2.04
C GLN A 172 -2.39 20.00 -2.83
N ARG A 173 -1.25 19.32 -3.03
CA ARG A 173 -0.13 19.84 -3.84
C ARG A 173 -0.49 20.02 -5.31
N LEU A 174 -1.21 19.06 -5.91
CA LEU A 174 -1.63 19.16 -7.31
C LEU A 174 -2.65 20.29 -7.54
N LEU A 175 -3.60 20.46 -6.61
CA LEU A 175 -4.55 21.58 -6.64
C LEU A 175 -3.82 22.93 -6.51
N ALA A 176 -2.85 23.03 -5.60
CA ALA A 176 -2.02 24.24 -5.44
C ALA A 176 -1.17 24.55 -6.69
N ALA A 177 -0.78 23.51 -7.45
CA ALA A 177 -0.09 23.65 -8.73
C ALA A 177 -1.04 24.04 -9.90
N GLY A 178 -2.34 24.23 -9.64
CA GLY A 178 -3.32 24.70 -10.60
C GLY A 178 -4.03 23.61 -11.41
N LEU A 179 -3.88 22.33 -11.06
CA LEU A 179 -4.67 21.26 -11.67
C LEU A 179 -6.09 21.25 -11.11
N ASP A 180 -7.07 20.95 -11.97
CA ASP A 180 -8.46 20.78 -11.57
C ASP A 180 -8.73 19.42 -10.91
N SER A 181 -9.74 19.34 -10.04
CA SER A 181 -10.07 18.13 -9.29
C SER A 181 -10.43 16.95 -10.21
N ASP A 182 -11.20 17.19 -11.28
CA ASP A 182 -11.64 16.12 -12.18
C ASP A 182 -10.47 15.57 -13.00
N GLN A 183 -9.54 16.46 -13.38
CA GLN A 183 -8.30 16.07 -14.06
C GLN A 183 -7.37 15.26 -13.14
N ILE A 184 -7.30 15.62 -11.85
CA ILE A 184 -6.53 14.87 -10.87
C ILE A 184 -7.11 13.47 -10.72
N ASP A 185 -8.43 13.34 -10.61
CA ASP A 185 -9.06 12.05 -10.41
C ASP A 185 -8.93 11.15 -11.66
N ALA A 186 -9.23 11.68 -12.84
CA ALA A 186 -9.10 10.94 -14.10
C ALA A 186 -7.68 10.45 -14.38
N ARG A 187 -6.65 11.19 -13.93
CA ARG A 187 -5.25 10.81 -14.16
C ARG A 187 -4.67 9.91 -13.08
N TYR A 188 -5.03 10.14 -11.81
CA TYR A 188 -4.36 9.52 -10.66
C TYR A 188 -5.24 8.57 -9.86
N ASN A 189 -6.53 8.41 -10.21
CA ASN A 189 -7.52 7.66 -9.43
C ASN A 189 -7.50 8.11 -7.96
N MET A 190 -7.50 9.42 -7.75
CA MET A 190 -7.12 10.02 -6.46
C MET A 190 -8.16 9.76 -5.38
N LEU A 191 -9.46 9.80 -5.71
CA LEU A 191 -10.53 9.48 -4.77
C LEU A 191 -10.46 8.02 -4.35
N ARG A 192 -10.31 7.09 -5.31
CA ARG A 192 -10.14 5.65 -5.05
C ARG A 192 -8.91 5.37 -4.20
N ARG A 193 -7.80 6.08 -4.46
CA ARG A 193 -6.59 5.99 -3.65
C ARG A 193 -6.82 6.44 -2.20
N ILE A 194 -7.43 7.61 -2.01
CA ILE A 194 -7.69 8.16 -0.67
C ILE A 194 -8.62 7.23 0.10
N ASP A 195 -9.65 6.69 -0.54
CA ASP A 195 -10.57 5.75 0.11
C ASP A 195 -9.87 4.43 0.54
N ALA A 196 -8.97 3.92 -0.29
CA ALA A 196 -8.14 2.77 0.05
C ALA A 196 -7.21 3.07 1.24
N GLU A 197 -6.61 4.26 1.29
CA GLU A 197 -5.77 4.71 2.40
C GLU A 197 -6.59 4.85 3.70
N GLU A 198 -7.79 5.43 3.65
CA GLU A 198 -8.72 5.52 4.81
C GLU A 198 -9.12 4.13 5.34
N THR A 199 -9.46 3.21 4.43
CA THR A 199 -9.77 1.81 4.79
C THR A 199 -8.56 1.12 5.41
N THR A 200 -7.36 1.43 4.91
CA THR A 200 -6.09 0.91 5.45
C THR A 200 -5.85 1.43 6.86
N LEU A 201 -6.07 2.72 7.13
CA LEU A 201 -5.97 3.29 8.48
C LEU A 201 -7.00 2.69 9.44
N ALA A 202 -8.22 2.42 8.96
CA ALA A 202 -9.26 1.78 9.76
C ALA A 202 -8.95 0.31 10.12
N THR A 203 -8.12 -0.36 9.31
CA THR A 203 -7.72 -1.77 9.49
C THR A 203 -6.38 -1.91 10.20
N ALA A 204 -5.44 -0.99 10.00
CA ALA A 204 -4.09 -1.07 10.54
C ALA A 204 -4.08 -0.94 12.07
N GLU A 205 -3.32 -1.81 12.71
CA GLU A 205 -3.06 -1.77 14.15
C GLU A 205 -1.82 -0.94 14.49
N LEU A 206 -0.92 -0.81 13.52
CA LEU A 206 0.30 0.01 13.61
C LEU A 206 0.56 0.68 12.27
N VAL A 207 0.81 1.99 12.31
CA VAL A 207 1.30 2.75 11.16
C VAL A 207 2.75 3.16 11.44
N ILE A 208 3.65 2.86 10.53
CA ILE A 208 5.04 3.25 10.60
C ILE A 208 5.28 4.43 9.67
N THR A 209 5.82 5.50 10.23
CA THR A 209 6.22 6.71 9.50
C THR A 209 7.72 6.91 9.56
N SER A 210 8.25 7.69 8.62
CA SER A 210 9.68 8.03 8.60
C SER A 210 10.01 9.21 9.51
N THR A 211 9.05 10.11 9.75
CA THR A 211 9.21 11.33 10.55
C THR A 211 7.97 11.64 11.37
N HIS A 212 8.10 12.52 12.37
CA HIS A 212 6.95 13.06 13.11
C HIS A 212 6.09 13.97 12.23
N ASN A 213 6.71 14.73 11.33
CA ASN A 213 6.00 15.58 10.37
C ASN A 213 5.01 14.79 9.50
N GLU A 214 5.35 13.55 9.12
CA GLU A 214 4.43 12.69 8.38
C GLU A 214 3.17 12.37 9.19
N ILE A 215 3.30 12.13 10.50
CA ILE A 215 2.18 11.88 11.41
C ILE A 215 1.30 13.12 11.51
N GLU A 216 1.89 14.27 11.83
CA GLU A 216 1.14 15.49 12.18
C GLU A 216 0.55 16.20 10.95
N GLU A 217 1.34 16.38 9.89
CA GLU A 217 0.97 17.24 8.77
C GLU A 217 0.39 16.48 7.58
N GLN A 218 0.72 15.19 7.41
CA GLN A 218 0.24 14.40 6.28
C GLN A 218 -0.89 13.44 6.69
N TYR A 219 -0.65 12.58 7.67
CA TYR A 219 -1.71 11.71 8.20
C TYR A 219 -2.78 12.50 8.97
N GLY A 220 -2.42 13.65 9.56
CA GLY A 220 -3.38 14.58 10.17
C GLY A 220 -4.44 15.12 9.21
N LEU A 221 -4.26 14.94 7.90
CA LEU A 221 -5.26 15.27 6.89
C LEU A 221 -6.35 14.21 6.74
N TYR A 222 -6.20 12.99 7.28
CA TYR A 222 -7.12 11.86 7.09
C TYR A 222 -8.24 11.84 8.13
N ASP A 223 -9.39 11.26 7.76
CA ASP A 223 -10.56 11.20 8.64
C ASP A 223 -10.36 10.16 9.75
N TYR A 224 -9.71 9.03 9.43
CA TYR A 224 -9.33 7.99 10.40
C TYR A 224 -7.92 8.23 10.97
N TYR A 225 -7.66 9.43 11.49
CA TYR A 225 -6.36 9.80 12.06
C TYR A 225 -6.24 9.40 13.55
N LEU A 226 -5.44 8.36 13.83
CA LEU A 226 -5.13 7.85 15.18
C LEU A 226 -3.63 7.91 15.50
N PRO A 227 -3.08 9.06 15.94
CA PRO A 227 -1.64 9.23 16.18
C PRO A 227 -1.06 8.24 17.20
N GLU A 228 -1.85 7.75 18.15
CA GLU A 228 -1.43 6.75 19.13
C GLU A 228 -1.14 5.37 18.52
N ARG A 229 -1.62 5.09 17.30
CA ARG A 229 -1.25 3.91 16.50
C ARG A 229 -0.08 4.16 15.56
N MET A 230 0.45 5.39 15.50
CA MET A 230 1.54 5.76 14.60
C MET A 230 2.88 5.78 15.34
N ARG A 231 3.93 5.20 14.74
CA ARG A 231 5.28 5.17 15.31
C ARG A 231 6.30 5.57 14.27
N VAL A 232 7.18 6.49 14.63
CA VAL A 232 8.33 6.86 13.81
C VAL A 232 9.38 5.75 13.88
N ILE A 233 9.58 5.04 12.77
CA ILE A 233 10.72 4.14 12.57
C ILE A 233 11.41 4.56 11.28
N PRO A 234 12.46 5.39 11.39
CA PRO A 234 13.07 5.97 10.21
C PRO A 234 13.77 4.87 9.37
N PRO A 235 13.85 5.02 8.04
CA PRO A 235 14.60 4.09 7.19
C PRO A 235 16.07 3.99 7.59
N GLY A 236 16.66 2.84 7.27
CA GLY A 236 18.08 2.58 7.49
C GLY A 236 18.99 3.14 6.38
N THR A 237 20.22 3.46 6.75
CA THR A 237 21.34 3.73 5.83
C THR A 237 22.26 2.50 5.76
N ASP A 238 22.85 2.25 4.59
CA ASP A 238 23.83 1.17 4.42
C ASP A 238 25.19 1.58 5.00
N LEU A 239 25.47 1.10 6.21
CA LEU A 239 26.73 1.39 6.91
C LEU A 239 27.94 0.65 6.35
N LYS A 240 27.76 -0.29 5.42
CA LYS A 240 28.88 -0.92 4.70
C LYS A 240 29.32 -0.03 3.55
N GLN A 241 28.38 0.64 2.89
CA GLN A 241 28.65 1.56 1.79
C GLN A 241 29.09 2.94 2.30
N PHE A 242 28.37 3.48 3.29
CA PHE A 242 28.64 4.78 3.91
C PHE A 242 29.31 4.59 5.26
N HIS A 243 30.62 4.83 5.27
CA HIS A 243 31.48 4.67 6.44
C HIS A 243 32.55 5.77 6.41
N PRO A 244 33.13 6.13 7.58
CA PRO A 244 34.18 7.12 7.63
C PRO A 244 35.41 6.68 6.83
N PRO A 245 36.21 7.63 6.31
CA PRO A 245 37.44 7.32 5.60
C PRO A 245 38.44 6.59 6.51
N ALA A 246 39.13 5.59 5.99
CA ALA A 246 40.28 4.98 6.64
C ALA A 246 41.56 5.79 6.36
N ASP A 247 42.54 5.71 7.27
CA ASP A 247 43.80 6.46 7.15
C ASP A 247 44.59 6.08 5.88
N ASP A 248 44.44 4.85 5.40
CA ASP A 248 45.11 4.27 4.24
C ASP A 248 44.26 4.27 2.95
N ASP A 249 43.03 4.80 2.98
CA ASP A 249 42.20 4.88 1.79
C ASP A 249 42.86 5.80 0.74
N PRO A 250 43.03 5.34 -0.52
CA PRO A 250 43.49 6.21 -1.59
C PRO A 250 42.49 7.36 -1.83
N LEU A 251 42.97 8.47 -2.38
CA LEU A 251 42.05 9.52 -2.85
C LEU A 251 41.25 8.96 -4.04
N PRO A 252 39.92 9.17 -4.07
CA PRO A 252 39.10 8.69 -5.16
C PRO A 252 39.41 9.47 -6.45
N PRO A 253 39.27 8.88 -7.64
CA PRO A 253 39.46 9.59 -8.92
C PRO A 253 38.61 10.86 -9.04
N PHE A 254 37.46 10.90 -8.37
CA PHE A 254 36.61 12.08 -8.29
C PHE A 254 37.30 13.30 -7.67
N ALA A 255 38.31 13.12 -6.82
CA ALA A 255 39.09 14.22 -6.25
C ALA A 255 39.78 15.04 -7.34
N GLU A 256 40.40 14.38 -8.33
CA GLU A 256 41.05 15.06 -9.47
C GLU A 256 40.06 15.89 -10.28
N VAL A 257 38.79 15.46 -10.36
CA VAL A 257 37.73 16.21 -11.04
C VAL A 257 37.40 17.49 -10.28
N VAL A 258 37.31 17.42 -8.95
CA VAL A 258 37.02 18.57 -8.08
C VAL A 258 38.16 19.58 -8.09
N GLU A 259 39.41 19.10 -7.98
CA GLU A 259 40.62 19.95 -7.92
C GLU A 259 40.77 20.87 -9.14
N ARG A 260 40.29 20.44 -10.32
CA ARG A 260 40.34 21.24 -11.56
C ARG A 260 39.56 22.55 -11.50
N PHE A 261 38.65 22.70 -10.54
CA PHE A 261 37.85 23.91 -10.35
C PHE A 261 38.46 24.88 -9.32
N LEU A 262 39.44 24.43 -8.54
CA LEU A 262 39.84 25.08 -7.29
C LEU A 262 41.29 25.57 -7.36
N ASP A 263 41.51 26.82 -6.93
CA ASP A 263 42.86 27.40 -6.83
C ASP A 263 43.61 26.87 -5.60
N GLU A 264 42.87 26.62 -4.50
CA GLU A 264 43.39 26.10 -3.23
C GLU A 264 42.66 24.81 -2.83
N PRO A 265 42.92 23.68 -3.52
CA PRO A 265 42.14 22.44 -3.35
C PRO A 265 42.24 21.81 -1.95
N ASP A 266 43.28 22.13 -1.17
CA ASP A 266 43.50 21.58 0.17
C ASP A 266 42.56 22.16 1.25
N LYS A 267 41.80 23.23 0.94
CA LYS A 267 40.82 23.79 1.88
C LYS A 267 39.70 22.79 2.17
N PRO A 268 39.13 22.82 3.39
CA PRO A 268 37.88 22.10 3.69
C PRO A 268 36.79 22.33 2.64
N LEU A 269 36.00 21.29 2.38
CA LEU A 269 34.92 21.34 1.40
C LEU A 269 33.56 21.54 2.10
N ILE A 270 32.74 22.46 1.60
CA ILE A 270 31.31 22.54 1.90
C ILE A 270 30.59 21.77 0.80
N LEU A 271 29.94 20.67 1.14
CA LEU A 271 29.26 19.82 0.16
C LEU A 271 27.75 20.05 0.16
N ALA A 272 27.21 20.37 -1.00
CA ALA A 272 25.79 20.21 -1.31
C ALA A 272 25.63 19.13 -2.39
N LEU A 273 24.91 18.05 -2.07
CA LEU A 273 24.64 16.94 -2.99
C LEU A 273 23.13 16.73 -3.11
N SER A 274 22.59 16.95 -4.32
CA SER A 274 21.18 16.70 -4.63
C SER A 274 20.91 16.72 -6.14
N ARG A 275 19.63 16.57 -6.55
CA ARG A 275 19.22 16.86 -7.93
C ARG A 275 19.13 18.37 -8.15
N ALA A 276 19.30 18.82 -9.39
CA ALA A 276 19.05 20.21 -9.78
C ALA A 276 17.54 20.50 -9.78
N ASP A 277 17.02 20.93 -8.64
CA ASP A 277 15.60 21.21 -8.42
C ASP A 277 15.48 22.46 -7.54
N HIS A 278 14.55 23.37 -7.88
CA HIS A 278 14.38 24.64 -7.17
C HIS A 278 14.15 24.45 -5.66
N ARG A 279 13.50 23.35 -5.26
CA ARG A 279 13.23 23.05 -3.85
C ARG A 279 14.50 22.75 -3.04
N LYS A 280 15.58 22.32 -3.71
CA LYS A 280 16.88 22.07 -3.07
C LYS A 280 17.64 23.36 -2.78
N ASN A 281 17.18 24.50 -3.31
CA ASN A 281 17.59 25.83 -2.88
C ASN A 281 19.12 26.05 -2.90
N ILE A 282 19.80 25.45 -3.88
CA ILE A 282 21.27 25.51 -4.00
C ILE A 282 21.71 26.96 -4.27
N ILE A 283 20.90 27.76 -4.96
CA ILE A 283 21.22 29.16 -5.28
C ILE A 283 21.43 29.97 -3.99
N ALA A 284 20.55 29.81 -2.99
CA ALA A 284 20.69 30.52 -1.71
C ALA A 284 22.00 30.15 -0.97
N LEU A 285 22.47 28.91 -1.11
CA LEU A 285 23.77 28.49 -0.59
C LEU A 285 24.93 29.17 -1.32
N VAL A 286 24.87 29.26 -2.65
CA VAL A 286 25.91 29.95 -3.43
C VAL A 286 25.96 31.43 -3.05
N GLU A 287 24.80 32.08 -2.89
CA GLU A 287 24.71 33.47 -2.46
C GLU A 287 25.24 33.65 -1.02
N ALA A 288 24.85 32.80 -0.07
CA ALA A 288 25.36 32.84 1.30
C ALA A 288 26.89 32.67 1.36
N TYR A 289 27.44 31.79 0.52
CA TYR A 289 28.89 31.63 0.38
C TYR A 289 29.55 32.87 -0.24
N ALA A 290 28.95 33.44 -1.28
CA ALA A 290 29.45 34.63 -1.97
C ALA A 290 29.52 35.86 -1.04
N GLU A 291 28.48 36.04 -0.24
CA GLU A 291 28.29 37.17 0.68
C GLU A 291 29.19 37.08 1.93
N SER A 292 29.87 35.96 2.16
CA SER A 292 30.76 35.74 3.30
C SER A 292 32.23 35.59 2.89
N PRO A 293 33.02 36.71 2.88
CA PRO A 293 34.45 36.65 2.61
C PRO A 293 35.23 35.72 3.55
N ARG A 294 34.74 35.61 4.79
CA ARG A 294 35.34 34.75 5.81
C ARG A 294 35.16 33.27 5.48
N LEU A 295 33.99 32.88 4.98
CA LEU A 295 33.71 31.50 4.57
C LEU A 295 34.53 31.11 3.33
N ARG A 296 34.62 32.02 2.34
CA ARG A 296 35.46 31.87 1.14
C ARG A 296 36.96 31.72 1.44
N ALA A 297 37.44 32.41 2.47
CA ALA A 297 38.83 32.29 2.90
C ALA A 297 39.12 30.91 3.54
N LEU A 298 38.14 30.33 4.23
CA LEU A 298 38.30 29.10 5.01
C LEU A 298 38.07 27.82 4.23
N ALA A 299 37.10 27.80 3.31
CA ALA A 299 36.62 26.57 2.67
C ALA A 299 36.27 26.81 1.20
N ASN A 300 36.28 25.74 0.40
CA ASN A 300 35.74 25.73 -0.97
C ASN A 300 34.32 25.16 -0.98
N LEU A 301 33.52 25.53 -1.98
CA LEU A 301 32.15 25.02 -2.16
C LEU A 301 32.12 23.94 -3.24
N LEU A 302 31.64 22.74 -2.91
CA LEU A 302 31.43 21.63 -3.84
C LEU A 302 29.92 21.38 -4.02
N ILE A 303 29.45 21.53 -5.25
CA ILE A 303 28.04 21.29 -5.62
C ILE A 303 27.98 20.10 -6.58
N VAL A 304 27.30 19.05 -6.14
CA VAL A 304 26.96 17.88 -6.98
C VAL A 304 25.46 17.94 -7.26
N ALA A 305 25.10 18.38 -8.47
CA ALA A 305 23.73 18.74 -8.86
C ALA A 305 23.28 17.99 -10.13
N GLY A 306 23.20 16.66 -10.05
CA GLY A 306 22.86 15.79 -11.19
C GLY A 306 23.96 15.68 -12.26
N ASN A 307 23.71 14.86 -13.28
CA ASN A 307 24.62 14.63 -14.41
C ASN A 307 24.21 15.46 -15.62
N ARG A 308 25.18 16.01 -16.35
CA ARG A 308 24.91 16.82 -17.56
C ARG A 308 26.08 16.81 -18.54
N ASP A 309 25.77 16.67 -19.83
CA ASP A 309 26.70 17.00 -20.92
C ASP A 309 26.52 18.46 -21.33
N ASP A 310 25.28 18.81 -21.71
CA ASP A 310 24.80 20.14 -22.07
C ASP A 310 23.60 20.53 -21.20
N ILE A 311 23.63 21.73 -20.62
CA ILE A 311 22.53 22.24 -19.77
C ILE A 311 21.26 22.49 -20.59
N ARG A 312 21.40 22.77 -21.89
CA ARG A 312 20.26 23.10 -22.78
C ARG A 312 19.35 21.91 -23.03
N ASP A 313 19.88 20.70 -22.89
CA ASP A 313 19.17 19.43 -23.13
C ASP A 313 18.43 18.91 -21.89
N LEU A 314 18.59 19.58 -20.74
CA LEU A 314 17.90 19.24 -19.51
C LEU A 314 16.43 19.71 -19.53
N ASP A 315 15.62 19.12 -18.66
CA ASP A 315 14.26 19.62 -18.41
C ASP A 315 14.29 21.07 -17.91
N GLU A 316 13.19 21.79 -18.11
CA GLU A 316 13.11 23.23 -17.84
C GLU A 316 13.52 23.58 -16.40
N GLY A 317 13.15 22.77 -15.42
CA GLY A 317 13.46 22.99 -14.02
C GLY A 317 14.96 22.85 -13.74
N ALA A 318 15.54 21.69 -14.09
CA ALA A 318 16.98 21.45 -13.91
C ALA A 318 17.85 22.43 -14.69
N ARG A 319 17.44 22.77 -15.93
CA ARG A 319 18.10 23.76 -16.78
C ARG A 319 18.13 25.13 -16.10
N THR A 320 17.01 25.59 -15.55
CA THR A 320 16.92 26.89 -14.90
C THR A 320 17.82 26.93 -13.67
N VAL A 321 17.72 25.94 -12.77
CA VAL A 321 18.55 25.86 -11.56
C VAL A 321 20.04 25.89 -11.87
N LEU A 322 20.51 25.07 -12.83
CA LEU A 322 21.93 25.03 -13.18
C LEU A 322 22.40 26.31 -13.89
N THR A 323 21.54 26.92 -14.71
CA THR A 323 21.84 28.21 -15.34
C THR A 323 21.99 29.30 -14.29
N ASP A 324 21.08 29.35 -13.32
CA ASP A 324 21.13 30.33 -12.23
C ASP A 324 22.37 30.14 -11.37
N ILE A 325 22.74 28.90 -11.02
CA ILE A 325 24.00 28.62 -10.29
C ILE A 325 25.21 29.20 -11.03
N LEU A 326 25.31 28.99 -12.35
CA LEU A 326 26.42 29.51 -13.15
C LEU A 326 26.41 31.05 -13.22
N ILE A 327 25.24 31.66 -13.38
CA ILE A 327 25.09 33.12 -13.38
C ILE A 327 25.51 33.69 -12.02
N THR A 328 25.12 33.08 -10.91
CA THR A 328 25.51 33.52 -9.57
C THR A 328 27.02 33.37 -9.34
N ILE A 329 27.63 32.27 -9.78
CA ILE A 329 29.10 32.09 -9.71
C ILE A 329 29.83 33.20 -10.47
N ASP A 330 29.37 33.53 -11.67
CA ASP A 330 29.94 34.58 -12.51
C ASP A 330 29.76 35.98 -11.89
N ALA A 331 28.54 36.29 -11.43
CA ALA A 331 28.19 37.58 -10.86
C ALA A 331 29.00 37.92 -9.59
N HIS A 332 29.45 36.91 -8.84
CA HIS A 332 30.19 37.07 -7.60
C HIS A 332 31.69 36.74 -7.69
N ASP A 333 32.19 36.46 -8.90
CA ASP A 333 33.59 36.08 -9.17
C ASP A 333 34.08 34.93 -8.26
N LEU A 334 33.33 33.82 -8.30
CA LEU A 334 33.59 32.64 -7.46
C LEU A 334 34.42 31.56 -8.18
N TYR A 335 35.00 31.87 -9.34
CA TYR A 335 35.93 30.99 -10.03
C TYR A 335 37.13 30.66 -9.12
N GLY A 336 37.64 29.43 -9.20
CA GLY A 336 38.71 28.95 -8.31
C GLY A 336 38.27 28.59 -6.88
N GLN A 337 37.01 28.83 -6.52
CA GLN A 337 36.47 28.60 -5.16
C GLN A 337 35.25 27.68 -5.13
N VAL A 338 34.58 27.48 -6.27
CA VAL A 338 33.38 26.65 -6.41
C VAL A 338 33.63 25.55 -7.43
N ALA A 339 33.47 24.30 -7.01
CA ALA A 339 33.49 23.13 -7.87
C ALA A 339 32.06 22.70 -8.22
N LEU A 340 31.79 22.57 -9.52
CA LEU A 340 30.51 22.09 -10.05
C LEU A 340 30.74 20.96 -11.09
N PRO A 341 31.18 19.76 -10.64
CA PRO A 341 31.43 18.62 -11.53
C PRO A 341 30.22 18.31 -12.42
N LYS A 342 30.49 17.81 -13.63
CA LYS A 342 29.45 17.48 -14.62
C LYS A 342 28.86 16.07 -14.46
N HIS A 343 29.68 15.13 -13.98
CA HIS A 343 29.33 13.72 -13.93
C HIS A 343 29.75 13.10 -12.60
N HIS A 344 28.94 12.18 -12.12
CA HIS A 344 29.24 11.22 -11.07
C HIS A 344 28.39 9.95 -11.32
N SER A 345 28.87 8.82 -10.82
CA SER A 345 28.16 7.56 -10.74
C SER A 345 27.60 7.36 -9.33
N ALA A 346 26.66 6.43 -9.17
CA ALA A 346 26.09 6.10 -7.86
C ALA A 346 27.16 5.53 -6.91
N ASP A 347 28.12 4.77 -7.43
CA ASP A 347 29.21 4.16 -6.64
C ASP A 347 30.25 5.18 -6.17
N GLU A 348 30.35 6.34 -6.82
CA GLU A 348 31.20 7.45 -6.38
C GLU A 348 30.58 8.26 -5.24
N VAL A 349 29.26 8.20 -5.02
CA VAL A 349 28.59 9.02 -3.98
C VAL A 349 29.19 8.80 -2.57
N PRO A 350 29.42 7.56 -2.10
CA PRO A 350 30.09 7.33 -0.83
C PRO A 350 31.53 7.87 -0.79
N GLU A 351 32.25 7.83 -1.92
CA GLU A 351 33.60 8.37 -2.04
C GLU A 351 33.61 9.90 -1.96
N ILE A 352 32.61 10.57 -2.53
CA ILE A 352 32.42 12.02 -2.43
C ILE A 352 32.25 12.42 -0.97
N TYR A 353 31.41 11.72 -0.21
CA TYR A 353 31.27 11.98 1.22
C TYR A 353 32.58 11.77 1.99
N ARG A 354 33.32 10.70 1.69
CA ARG A 354 34.62 10.41 2.32
C ARG A 354 35.66 11.48 1.98
N LEU A 355 35.72 11.96 0.74
CA LEU A 355 36.60 13.04 0.32
C LEU A 355 36.37 14.30 1.16
N VAL A 356 35.11 14.69 1.35
CA VAL A 356 34.73 15.87 2.13
C VAL A 356 35.02 15.66 3.62
N ALA A 357 34.83 14.44 4.14
CA ALA A 357 35.16 14.12 5.53
C ALA A 357 36.66 14.23 5.78
N ARG A 358 37.50 13.75 4.84
CA ARG A 358 38.97 13.84 4.91
C ARG A 358 39.47 15.28 4.90
N SER A 359 38.83 16.18 4.16
CA SER A 359 39.21 17.60 4.13
C SER A 359 38.79 18.36 5.40
N GLY A 360 38.10 17.71 6.35
CA GLY A 360 37.51 18.40 7.51
C GLY A 360 36.31 19.28 7.12
N GLY A 361 35.65 18.94 6.02
CA GLY A 361 34.52 19.65 5.46
C GLY A 361 33.20 19.45 6.22
N VAL A 362 32.12 19.97 5.63
CA VAL A 362 30.76 19.95 6.19
C VAL A 362 29.76 19.62 5.09
N PHE A 363 28.72 18.86 5.41
CA PHE A 363 27.60 18.63 4.49
C PHE A 363 26.47 19.61 4.78
N ILE A 364 25.92 20.21 3.73
CA ILE A 364 24.78 21.12 3.83
C ILE A 364 23.59 20.68 2.96
N ASN A 365 22.40 20.67 3.57
CA ASN A 365 21.11 20.54 2.88
C ASN A 365 20.28 21.83 3.09
N PRO A 366 20.37 22.81 2.16
CA PRO A 366 19.68 24.09 2.30
C PRO A 366 18.24 24.06 1.76
N ALA A 367 17.64 22.89 1.54
CA ALA A 367 16.35 22.75 0.88
C ALA A 367 15.23 23.55 1.58
N LEU A 368 14.28 24.07 0.81
CA LEU A 368 13.10 24.77 1.37
C LEU A 368 12.30 23.86 2.31
N THR A 369 12.25 22.57 1.98
CA THR A 369 11.72 21.50 2.82
C THR A 369 12.41 20.20 2.45
N GLU A 370 12.81 19.42 3.46
CA GLU A 370 13.39 18.09 3.27
C GLU A 370 12.50 17.06 4.00
N PRO A 371 11.68 16.26 3.28
CA PRO A 371 10.71 15.36 3.90
C PRO A 371 11.33 14.34 4.86
N PHE A 372 12.54 13.86 4.55
CA PHE A 372 13.28 12.94 5.42
C PHE A 372 14.78 13.26 5.46
N GLY A 373 15.46 13.19 4.31
CA GLY A 373 16.89 13.48 4.20
C GLY A 373 17.82 12.27 4.30
N LEU A 374 17.67 11.29 3.40
CA LEU A 374 18.62 10.16 3.29
C LEU A 374 20.07 10.64 3.10
N THR A 375 20.30 11.68 2.29
CA THR A 375 21.63 12.25 2.07
C THR A 375 22.27 12.82 3.34
N LEU A 376 21.46 13.25 4.32
CA LEU A 376 21.97 13.67 5.64
C LEU A 376 22.48 12.49 6.45
N LEU A 377 21.79 11.34 6.37
CA LEU A 377 22.21 10.12 7.06
C LEU A 377 23.44 9.50 6.39
N GLU A 378 23.52 9.51 5.07
CA GLU A 378 24.68 9.07 4.29
C GLU A 378 25.94 9.91 4.63
N ALA A 379 25.78 11.24 4.67
CA ALA A 379 26.83 12.15 5.09
C ALA A 379 27.26 11.89 6.55
N ALA A 380 26.30 11.78 7.47
CA ALA A 380 26.56 11.52 8.88
C ALA A 380 27.20 10.15 9.14
N ALA A 381 26.81 9.11 8.38
CA ALA A 381 27.42 7.78 8.42
C ALA A 381 28.89 7.79 7.98
N THR A 382 29.28 8.78 7.17
CA THR A 382 30.67 9.02 6.74
C THR A 382 31.43 9.94 7.70
N GLY A 383 30.77 10.42 8.76
CA GLY A 383 31.38 11.27 9.78
C GLY A 383 31.36 12.76 9.46
N LEU A 384 30.53 13.22 8.50
CA LEU A 384 30.37 14.63 8.22
C LEU A 384 29.44 15.31 9.24
N PRO A 385 29.84 16.44 9.84
CA PRO A 385 28.91 17.36 10.48
C PRO A 385 27.89 17.91 9.49
N LEU A 386 26.71 18.26 9.99
CA LEU A 386 25.59 18.69 9.17
C LEU A 386 25.21 20.16 9.41
N VAL A 387 24.85 20.85 8.33
CA VAL A 387 23.97 22.02 8.35
C VAL A 387 22.74 21.68 7.54
N ALA A 388 21.54 21.83 8.08
CA ALA A 388 20.33 21.43 7.37
C ALA A 388 19.18 22.39 7.60
N THR A 389 18.23 22.41 6.67
CA THR A 389 16.97 23.13 6.82
C THR A 389 16.22 22.73 8.09
N GLU A 390 15.60 23.70 8.77
CA GLU A 390 14.70 23.45 9.89
C GLU A 390 13.32 22.91 9.49
N ASN A 391 13.06 22.76 8.18
CA ASN A 391 11.79 22.32 7.66
C ASN A 391 11.81 20.83 7.25
N GLY A 392 11.23 19.96 8.09
CA GLY A 392 10.96 18.55 7.80
C GLY A 392 11.84 17.56 8.58
N GLY A 393 12.19 16.44 7.95
CA GLY A 393 12.95 15.34 8.55
C GLY A 393 14.33 15.66 9.15
N PRO A 394 15.08 16.69 8.70
CA PRO A 394 16.35 17.04 9.35
C PRO A 394 16.22 17.38 10.84
N VAL A 395 15.06 17.87 11.27
CA VAL A 395 14.76 18.17 12.69
C VAL A 395 14.89 16.91 13.54
N ASP A 396 14.31 15.79 13.09
CA ASP A 396 14.39 14.49 13.77
C ASP A 396 15.83 13.94 13.74
N ILE A 397 16.55 14.09 12.61
CA ILE A 397 17.93 13.62 12.45
C ILE A 397 18.86 14.34 13.42
N ILE A 398 18.86 15.68 13.40
CA ILE A 398 19.73 16.47 14.27
C ILE A 398 19.30 16.35 15.74
N GLY A 399 18.00 16.24 16.03
CA GLY A 399 17.50 16.00 17.39
C GLY A 399 18.01 14.68 18.00
N ASN A 400 18.01 13.60 17.21
CA ASN A 400 18.47 12.28 17.65
C ASN A 400 19.99 12.15 17.67
N CYS A 401 20.67 12.61 16.61
CA CYS A 401 22.10 12.42 16.44
C CYS A 401 22.93 13.52 17.12
N LYS A 402 22.43 14.75 17.23
CA LYS A 402 23.18 15.93 17.75
C LYS A 402 24.50 16.17 16.99
N ASN A 403 24.43 16.09 15.67
CA ASN A 403 25.57 16.07 14.75
C ASN A 403 25.62 17.27 13.81
N GLY A 404 24.94 18.37 14.14
CA GLY A 404 24.83 19.51 13.25
C GLY A 404 23.95 20.64 13.76
N LEU A 405 23.63 21.57 12.86
CA LEU A 405 22.82 22.75 13.11
C LEU A 405 21.65 22.84 12.12
N LEU A 406 20.50 23.29 12.61
CA LEU A 406 19.33 23.63 11.80
C LEU A 406 19.37 25.12 11.44
N VAL A 407 18.95 25.47 10.22
CA VAL A 407 18.89 26.84 9.71
C VAL A 407 17.60 27.09 8.94
N ASP A 408 17.10 28.33 8.99
CA ASP A 408 16.07 28.80 8.06
C ASP A 408 16.67 28.81 6.64
N PRO A 409 16.13 28.03 5.68
CA PRO A 409 16.66 27.97 4.31
C PRO A 409 16.54 29.29 3.54
N LEU A 410 15.75 30.26 4.03
CA LEU A 410 15.62 31.59 3.43
C LEU A 410 16.60 32.61 4.00
N ASP A 411 17.25 32.31 5.13
CA ASP A 411 18.23 33.20 5.77
C ASP A 411 19.67 32.82 5.38
N ARG A 412 20.21 33.54 4.40
CA ARG A 412 21.58 33.39 3.90
C ARG A 412 22.63 33.66 4.98
N THR A 413 22.35 34.57 5.90
CA THR A 413 23.27 34.91 6.99
C THR A 413 23.35 33.74 7.97
N ALA A 414 22.21 33.17 8.35
CA ALA A 414 22.16 32.00 9.21
C ALA A 414 22.88 30.79 8.60
N ILE A 415 22.71 30.56 7.29
CA ILE A 415 23.45 29.52 6.55
C ILE A 415 24.97 29.73 6.69
N ALA A 416 25.46 30.94 6.39
CA ALA A 416 26.89 31.24 6.45
C ALA A 416 27.46 31.13 7.87
N GLU A 417 26.74 31.62 8.88
CA GLU A 417 27.16 31.55 10.28
C GLU A 417 27.22 30.11 10.81
N ALA A 418 26.25 29.26 10.45
CA ALA A 418 26.25 27.85 10.84
C ALA A 418 27.44 27.09 10.23
N LEU A 419 27.74 27.34 8.95
CA LEU A 419 28.90 26.75 8.28
C LEU A 419 30.21 27.21 8.93
N LEU A 420 30.37 28.52 9.18
CA LEU A 420 31.54 29.08 9.85
C LEU A 420 31.75 28.45 11.23
N LYS A 421 30.70 28.32 12.03
CA LYS A 421 30.77 27.74 13.37
C LYS A 421 31.36 26.33 13.37
N ILE A 422 31.00 25.50 12.39
CA ILE A 422 31.51 24.13 12.28
C ILE A 422 32.95 24.11 11.74
N LEU A 423 33.25 24.94 10.75
CA LEU A 423 34.56 24.94 10.06
C LEU A 423 35.67 25.60 10.88
N GLU A 424 35.35 26.58 11.73
CA GLU A 424 36.34 27.29 12.54
C GLU A 424 36.71 26.56 13.84
N ASP A 425 35.78 25.77 14.39
CA ASP A 425 35.99 25.06 15.65
C ASP A 425 36.15 23.55 15.44
N ARG A 426 37.41 23.09 15.52
CA ARG A 426 37.76 21.68 15.36
C ARG A 426 37.17 20.78 16.44
N GLU A 427 36.94 21.28 17.65
CA GLU A 427 36.32 20.52 18.73
C GLU A 427 34.83 20.30 18.43
N THR A 428 34.13 21.35 17.99
CA THR A 428 32.75 21.24 17.50
C THR A 428 32.64 20.27 16.33
N TRP A 429 33.53 20.39 15.33
CA TRP A 429 33.56 19.48 14.18
C TRP A 429 33.71 18.00 14.62
N THR A 430 34.68 17.73 15.49
CA THR A 430 34.96 16.37 15.99
C THR A 430 33.79 15.80 16.78
N THR A 431 33.16 16.64 17.62
CA THR A 431 31.98 16.27 18.40
C THR A 431 30.82 15.89 17.49
N TYR A 432 30.51 16.73 16.50
CA TYR A 432 29.44 16.47 15.55
C TYR A 432 29.70 15.23 14.68
N SER A 433 30.94 15.03 14.24
CA SER A 433 31.35 13.83 13.50
C SER A 433 31.11 12.56 14.31
N GLN A 434 31.61 12.48 15.55
CA GLN A 434 31.45 11.32 16.42
C GLN A 434 29.99 11.05 16.78
N ASN A 435 29.24 12.12 17.07
CA ASN A 435 27.81 12.06 17.33
C ASN A 435 27.02 11.54 16.11
N GLY A 436 27.38 11.97 14.91
CA GLY A 436 26.78 11.50 13.65
C GLY A 436 26.98 10.00 13.46
N LEU A 437 28.22 9.53 13.57
CA LEU A 437 28.57 8.10 13.44
C LEU A 437 27.82 7.23 14.46
N ALA A 438 27.83 7.64 15.73
CA ALA A 438 27.15 6.89 16.80
C ALA A 438 25.61 6.96 16.65
N GLY A 439 25.09 8.13 16.31
CA GLY A 439 23.67 8.40 16.15
C GLY A 439 23.07 7.63 14.98
N VAL A 440 23.66 7.70 13.79
CA VAL A 440 23.18 6.96 12.62
C VAL A 440 23.19 5.46 12.89
N ARG A 441 24.26 4.92 13.47
CA ARG A 441 24.32 3.49 13.82
C ARG A 441 23.20 3.07 14.77
N ARG A 442 22.90 3.91 15.77
CA ARG A 442 21.92 3.64 16.82
C ARG A 442 20.46 3.86 16.42
N PHE A 443 20.20 4.82 15.53
CA PHE A 443 18.83 5.28 15.22
C PHE A 443 18.41 5.00 13.77
N TYR A 444 19.35 5.01 12.84
CA TYR A 444 19.11 5.09 11.39
C TYR A 444 19.86 4.01 10.60
N SER A 445 20.12 2.86 11.21
CA SER A 445 20.63 1.67 10.52
C SER A 445 19.50 0.68 10.25
N TRP A 446 19.61 -0.12 9.19
CA TRP A 446 18.60 -1.16 8.90
C TRP A 446 18.49 -2.19 10.03
N THR A 447 19.59 -2.49 10.72
CA THR A 447 19.56 -3.34 11.92
C THR A 447 18.74 -2.70 13.04
N SER A 448 18.97 -1.42 13.36
CA SER A 448 18.17 -0.69 14.36
C SER A 448 16.70 -0.58 13.95
N HIS A 449 16.44 -0.35 12.67
CA HIS A 449 15.07 -0.34 12.12
C HIS A 449 14.38 -1.68 12.39
N ALA A 450 14.99 -2.79 11.96
CA ALA A 450 14.44 -4.13 12.11
C ALA A 450 14.25 -4.53 13.59
N GLU A 451 15.16 -4.10 14.48
CA GLU A 451 15.02 -4.29 15.94
C GLU A 451 13.79 -3.56 16.51
N ARG A 452 13.63 -2.27 16.20
CA ARG A 452 12.49 -1.48 16.68
C ARG A 452 11.18 -1.98 16.10
N TYR A 453 11.18 -2.27 14.81
CA TYR A 453 10.05 -2.87 14.10
C TYR A 453 9.60 -4.16 14.80
N ARG A 454 10.52 -5.12 14.99
CA ARG A 454 10.21 -6.41 15.61
C ARG A 454 9.68 -6.27 17.04
N ALA A 455 10.22 -5.32 17.81
CA ALA A 455 9.77 -5.03 19.17
C ALA A 455 8.33 -4.49 19.21
N LEU A 456 7.94 -3.66 18.24
CA LEU A 456 6.60 -3.08 18.16
C LEU A 456 5.55 -4.10 17.70
N ILE A 457 5.89 -4.99 16.79
CA ILE A 457 4.93 -5.97 16.26
C ILE A 457 4.74 -7.19 17.15
N GLY A 458 5.67 -7.48 18.06
CA GLY A 458 5.59 -8.64 18.95
C GLY A 458 4.27 -8.72 19.73
N PRO A 459 3.88 -7.67 20.46
CA PRO A 459 2.60 -7.64 21.17
C PRO A 459 1.38 -7.82 20.28
N LEU A 460 1.42 -7.34 19.02
CA LEU A 460 0.29 -7.48 18.09
C LEU A 460 0.04 -8.95 17.75
N THR A 461 1.10 -9.72 17.51
CA THR A 461 1.00 -11.14 17.14
C THR A 461 0.60 -12.06 18.30
N GLU A 462 0.88 -11.68 19.55
CA GLU A 462 0.51 -12.48 20.72
C GLU A 462 -0.99 -12.45 21.02
N LEU A 463 -1.70 -11.41 20.56
CA LEU A 463 -3.12 -11.19 20.82
C LEU A 463 -4.04 -11.82 19.77
N HIS A 464 -3.49 -12.36 18.68
CA HIS A 464 -4.25 -12.84 17.53
C HIS A 464 -4.23 -14.36 17.42
N GLU A 465 -5.41 -14.94 17.20
CA GLU A 465 -5.59 -16.35 16.86
C GLU A 465 -5.95 -16.46 15.37
N HIS A 466 -5.26 -17.36 14.66
CA HIS A 466 -5.62 -17.68 13.28
C HIS A 466 -7.00 -18.33 13.24
N ILE A 467 -7.77 -17.99 12.20
CA ILE A 467 -8.97 -18.73 11.84
C ILE A 467 -8.54 -20.18 11.57
N PRO A 468 -9.18 -21.19 12.21
CA PRO A 468 -8.80 -22.57 11.95
C PRO A 468 -9.16 -22.98 10.51
N ASP A 469 -8.18 -23.49 9.78
CA ASP A 469 -8.32 -24.00 8.40
C ASP A 469 -9.25 -25.21 8.29
N THR A 470 -9.53 -25.90 9.40
CA THR A 470 -10.32 -27.14 9.37
C THR A 470 -11.81 -26.82 9.26
N PRO A 471 -12.52 -27.28 8.20
CA PRO A 471 -13.96 -27.06 8.09
C PRO A 471 -14.71 -27.77 9.24
N PRO A 472 -15.78 -27.16 9.79
CA PRO A 472 -16.56 -27.74 10.90
C PRO A 472 -17.21 -29.09 10.55
N MET A 473 -17.31 -29.44 9.26
CA MET A 473 -17.86 -30.72 8.79
C MET A 473 -16.80 -31.61 8.10
N ARG A 474 -16.16 -32.50 8.87
CA ARG A 474 -15.50 -33.71 8.32
C ARG A 474 -16.52 -34.77 7.93
N ARG A 475 -17.31 -34.55 6.87
CA ARG A 475 -18.06 -35.61 6.21
C ARG A 475 -17.90 -35.50 4.71
N ALA A 476 -17.12 -36.43 4.15
CA ALA A 476 -17.05 -36.83 2.75
C ALA A 476 -17.80 -35.87 1.80
N MET A 477 -17.26 -34.67 1.57
CA MET A 477 -17.69 -33.87 0.45
C MET A 477 -17.29 -34.69 -0.78
N VAL A 478 -18.26 -35.33 -1.39
CA VAL A 478 -18.12 -36.00 -2.68
C VAL A 478 -17.54 -34.95 -3.63
N TYR A 479 -16.33 -35.20 -4.15
CA TYR A 479 -15.62 -34.51 -5.25
C TYR A 479 -16.40 -33.42 -6.01
N ARG A 480 -16.78 -32.32 -5.35
CA ARG A 480 -17.38 -31.14 -5.98
C ARG A 480 -16.25 -30.15 -6.17
N ASP A 481 -16.01 -29.76 -7.40
CA ASP A 481 -14.91 -28.89 -7.79
C ASP A 481 -15.37 -27.45 -8.09
N ARG A 482 -16.67 -27.15 -7.87
CA ARG A 482 -17.35 -25.90 -8.24
C ARG A 482 -18.35 -25.45 -7.20
N ALA A 483 -18.66 -24.15 -7.19
CA ALA A 483 -19.72 -23.58 -6.36
C ALA A 483 -20.47 -22.46 -7.09
N LEU A 484 -21.79 -22.40 -6.93
CA LEU A 484 -22.63 -21.32 -7.42
C LEU A 484 -23.26 -20.59 -6.23
N PHE A 485 -23.01 -19.29 -6.12
CA PHE A 485 -23.58 -18.40 -5.11
C PHE A 485 -24.46 -17.35 -5.76
N THR A 486 -25.69 -17.20 -5.31
CA THR A 486 -26.62 -16.20 -5.86
C THR A 486 -27.24 -15.35 -4.77
N ASP A 487 -27.42 -14.05 -5.04
CA ASP A 487 -28.38 -13.26 -4.28
C ASP A 487 -29.80 -13.82 -4.48
N LEU A 488 -30.64 -13.66 -3.46
CA LEU A 488 -32.00 -14.20 -3.47
C LEU A 488 -32.97 -13.26 -4.20
N ASP A 489 -32.98 -11.98 -3.86
CA ASP A 489 -34.12 -11.11 -4.12
C ASP A 489 -34.14 -10.58 -5.55
N GLN A 490 -33.04 -9.96 -5.99
CA GLN A 490 -32.97 -9.42 -7.35
C GLN A 490 -32.45 -10.45 -8.35
N SER A 491 -31.73 -11.45 -7.87
CA SER A 491 -31.02 -12.38 -8.76
C SER A 491 -31.77 -13.67 -8.97
N LEU A 492 -32.20 -14.38 -7.93
CA LEU A 492 -32.88 -15.67 -8.11
C LEU A 492 -34.41 -15.53 -8.25
N LEU A 493 -35.04 -14.72 -7.40
CA LEU A 493 -36.50 -14.56 -7.37
C LEU A 493 -36.98 -13.52 -8.38
N GLY A 494 -38.26 -13.59 -8.78
CA GLY A 494 -38.91 -12.65 -9.70
C GLY A 494 -39.59 -13.34 -10.89
N ASP A 495 -39.07 -14.50 -11.30
CA ASP A 495 -39.66 -15.34 -12.36
C ASP A 495 -39.85 -16.80 -11.87
N PRO A 496 -41.09 -17.21 -11.53
CA PRO A 496 -41.38 -18.56 -11.03
C PRO A 496 -40.96 -19.68 -11.99
N GLU A 497 -41.10 -19.48 -13.29
CA GLU A 497 -40.71 -20.46 -14.31
C GLU A 497 -39.19 -20.62 -14.34
N GLY A 498 -38.46 -19.50 -14.37
CA GLY A 498 -37.01 -19.49 -14.28
C GLY A 498 -36.48 -20.16 -13.01
N VAL A 499 -37.12 -19.92 -11.86
CA VAL A 499 -36.76 -20.58 -10.59
C VAL A 499 -36.95 -22.09 -10.67
N GLU A 500 -38.04 -22.58 -11.26
CA GLU A 500 -38.28 -24.02 -11.43
C GLU A 500 -37.19 -24.66 -12.32
N GLN A 501 -36.86 -24.00 -13.44
CA GLN A 501 -35.81 -24.45 -14.35
C GLN A 501 -34.43 -24.47 -13.67
N PHE A 502 -34.08 -23.42 -12.93
CA PHE A 502 -32.85 -23.33 -12.15
C PHE A 502 -32.76 -24.44 -11.10
N VAL A 503 -33.83 -24.65 -10.33
CA VAL A 503 -33.89 -25.72 -9.31
C VAL A 503 -33.74 -27.10 -9.95
N ALA A 504 -34.37 -27.34 -11.09
CA ALA A 504 -34.22 -28.59 -11.84
C ALA A 504 -32.76 -28.78 -12.31
N MET A 505 -32.12 -27.73 -12.81
CA MET A 505 -30.72 -27.72 -13.24
C MET A 505 -29.77 -28.05 -12.09
N MET A 506 -29.91 -27.38 -10.94
CA MET A 506 -29.08 -27.62 -9.77
C MET A 506 -29.29 -29.03 -9.21
N LYS A 507 -30.52 -29.55 -9.19
CA LYS A 507 -30.80 -30.94 -8.79
C LYS A 507 -30.12 -31.95 -9.70
N ARG A 508 -30.10 -31.71 -11.02
CA ARG A 508 -29.43 -32.57 -12.00
C ARG A 508 -27.91 -32.58 -11.81
N ASN A 509 -27.33 -31.43 -11.45
CA ASN A 509 -25.88 -31.24 -11.31
C ASN A 509 -25.37 -31.23 -9.87
N LYS A 510 -26.17 -31.68 -8.89
CA LYS A 510 -25.85 -31.66 -7.45
C LYS A 510 -24.57 -32.39 -7.02
N ARG A 511 -24.00 -33.21 -7.92
CA ARG A 511 -22.74 -33.93 -7.70
C ARG A 511 -21.52 -33.15 -8.20
N CYS A 512 -21.71 -32.13 -9.03
CA CYS A 512 -20.65 -31.32 -9.62
C CYS A 512 -20.41 -30.04 -8.81
N ALA A 513 -21.48 -29.33 -8.43
CA ALA A 513 -21.37 -28.02 -7.79
C ALA A 513 -22.07 -27.98 -6.43
N ASN A 514 -21.52 -27.16 -5.53
CA ASN A 514 -22.23 -26.67 -4.35
C ASN A 514 -23.17 -25.54 -4.75
N PHE A 515 -24.32 -25.45 -4.08
CA PHE A 515 -25.26 -24.35 -4.23
C PHE A 515 -25.27 -23.52 -2.95
N GLY A 516 -25.07 -22.20 -3.07
CA GLY A 516 -25.13 -21.24 -1.99
C GLY A 516 -26.07 -20.07 -2.30
N ILE A 517 -26.63 -19.47 -1.26
CA ILE A 517 -27.37 -18.21 -1.36
C ILE A 517 -26.69 -17.17 -0.48
N VAL A 518 -26.52 -15.96 -1.02
CA VAL A 518 -25.83 -14.84 -0.36
C VAL A 518 -26.73 -13.61 -0.35
N THR A 519 -27.31 -13.25 0.79
CA THR A 519 -28.41 -12.27 0.83
C THR A 519 -28.31 -11.31 2.01
N GLY A 520 -28.89 -10.12 1.83
CA GLY A 520 -29.06 -9.14 2.91
C GLY A 520 -30.11 -9.56 3.95
N ARG A 521 -30.95 -10.55 3.65
CA ARG A 521 -31.98 -11.06 4.56
C ARG A 521 -31.40 -11.88 5.70
N ARG A 522 -32.12 -11.91 6.83
CA ARG A 522 -31.87 -12.83 7.93
C ARG A 522 -32.31 -14.25 7.60
N LEU A 523 -31.72 -15.23 8.29
CA LEU A 523 -31.98 -16.66 8.08
C LEU A 523 -33.47 -17.02 8.12
N ASP A 524 -34.22 -16.54 9.11
CA ASP A 524 -35.64 -16.83 9.27
C ASP A 524 -36.49 -16.36 8.07
N SER A 525 -36.20 -15.17 7.56
CA SER A 525 -36.82 -14.61 6.34
C SER A 525 -36.47 -15.43 5.10
N VAL A 526 -35.21 -15.82 4.93
CA VAL A 526 -34.75 -16.63 3.79
C VAL A 526 -35.46 -17.99 3.75
N LEU A 527 -35.53 -18.70 4.87
CA LEU A 527 -36.17 -20.02 4.93
C LEU A 527 -37.67 -19.98 4.54
N ILE A 528 -38.36 -18.88 4.84
CA ILE A 528 -39.74 -18.66 4.42
C ILE A 528 -39.82 -18.53 2.90
N GLU A 529 -38.95 -17.74 2.28
CA GLU A 529 -38.94 -17.54 0.83
C GLU A 529 -38.53 -18.81 0.08
N LEU A 530 -37.53 -19.56 0.56
CA LEU A 530 -37.15 -20.84 -0.02
C LEU A 530 -38.34 -21.82 -0.05
N LYS A 531 -39.07 -21.91 1.07
CA LYS A 531 -40.26 -22.75 1.17
C LYS A 531 -41.38 -22.27 0.25
N ARG A 532 -41.61 -20.96 0.17
CA ARG A 532 -42.66 -20.36 -0.68
C ARG A 532 -42.42 -20.65 -2.16
N HIS A 533 -41.18 -20.57 -2.60
CA HIS A 533 -40.79 -20.75 -4.01
C HIS A 533 -40.33 -22.17 -4.36
N GLY A 534 -40.42 -23.13 -3.43
CA GLY A 534 -40.05 -24.54 -3.68
C GLY A 534 -38.55 -24.76 -3.92
N ILE A 535 -37.71 -23.83 -3.46
CA ILE A 535 -36.25 -23.90 -3.60
C ILE A 535 -35.70 -24.81 -2.49
N PRO A 536 -34.92 -25.86 -2.80
CA PRO A 536 -34.32 -26.70 -1.78
C PRO A 536 -33.34 -25.88 -0.94
N VAL A 537 -33.18 -26.25 0.34
CA VAL A 537 -32.18 -25.61 1.19
C VAL A 537 -30.79 -25.80 0.55
N PRO A 538 -30.06 -24.70 0.28
CA PRO A 538 -28.73 -24.77 -0.34
C PRO A 538 -27.71 -25.43 0.59
N ASP A 539 -26.55 -25.79 0.04
CA ASP A 539 -25.43 -26.34 0.82
C ASP A 539 -24.91 -25.31 1.84
N VAL A 540 -24.97 -24.02 1.50
CA VAL A 540 -24.57 -22.87 2.35
C VAL A 540 -25.58 -21.73 2.25
N LEU A 541 -25.89 -21.12 3.39
CA LEU A 541 -26.62 -19.86 3.48
C LEU A 541 -25.72 -18.79 4.10
N ILE A 542 -25.42 -17.76 3.32
CA ILE A 542 -24.74 -16.55 3.77
C ILE A 542 -25.81 -15.46 3.91
N THR A 543 -26.09 -15.07 5.15
CA THR A 543 -27.23 -14.19 5.49
C THR A 543 -26.74 -12.88 6.10
N SER A 544 -27.66 -11.92 6.21
CA SER A 544 -27.39 -10.64 6.88
C SER A 544 -26.18 -9.90 6.28
N LEU A 545 -26.09 -9.84 4.94
CA LEU A 545 -25.01 -9.20 4.17
C LEU A 545 -23.61 -9.80 4.43
N GLY A 546 -23.52 -11.12 4.54
CA GLY A 546 -22.22 -11.78 4.75
C GLY A 546 -21.81 -11.94 6.21
N THR A 547 -22.60 -11.44 7.16
CA THR A 547 -22.23 -11.48 8.58
C THR A 547 -22.54 -12.81 9.27
N GLU A 548 -23.32 -13.70 8.64
CA GLU A 548 -23.71 -14.98 9.20
C GLU A 548 -23.60 -16.07 8.13
N ILE A 549 -22.96 -17.19 8.46
CA ILE A 549 -22.79 -18.34 7.55
C ILE A 549 -23.41 -19.57 8.19
N HIS A 550 -24.27 -20.28 7.46
CA HIS A 550 -24.92 -21.51 7.91
C HIS A 550 -24.71 -22.65 6.91
N TYR A 551 -24.29 -23.82 7.38
CA TYR A 551 -24.10 -25.02 6.55
C TYR A 551 -25.29 -26.00 6.66
N SER A 552 -25.59 -26.69 5.56
CA SER A 552 -26.79 -27.52 5.42
C SER A 552 -26.88 -28.77 6.32
N GLY A 553 -28.07 -29.40 6.35
CA GLY A 553 -28.41 -30.60 7.15
C GLY A 553 -29.04 -30.29 8.51
N GLN A 554 -28.50 -29.29 9.22
CA GLN A 554 -29.04 -28.78 10.50
C GLN A 554 -29.01 -27.25 10.61
N LEU A 555 -28.60 -26.53 9.55
CA LEU A 555 -28.39 -25.07 9.57
C LEU A 555 -27.41 -24.66 10.67
N VAL A 556 -26.27 -25.35 10.72
CA VAL A 556 -25.23 -25.11 11.73
C VAL A 556 -24.59 -23.77 11.43
N LEU A 557 -24.64 -22.85 12.40
CA LEU A 557 -23.94 -21.56 12.35
C LEU A 557 -22.43 -21.78 12.40
N ASP A 558 -21.67 -21.03 11.58
CA ASP A 558 -20.22 -20.99 11.66
C ASP A 558 -19.78 -20.05 12.80
N ASP A 559 -19.53 -20.62 13.97
CA ASP A 559 -19.11 -19.85 15.15
C ASP A 559 -17.74 -19.19 14.95
N TYR A 560 -16.82 -19.80 14.17
CA TYR A 560 -15.53 -19.20 13.86
C TYR A 560 -15.69 -17.94 13.02
N TRP A 561 -16.57 -17.96 12.03
CA TRP A 561 -16.91 -16.76 11.27
C TRP A 561 -17.54 -15.69 12.15
N ALA A 562 -18.48 -16.08 13.04
CA ALA A 562 -19.14 -15.15 13.94
C ALA A 562 -18.15 -14.44 14.89
N ASP A 563 -17.17 -15.16 15.44
CA ASP A 563 -16.12 -14.58 16.28
C ASP A 563 -15.16 -13.72 15.44
N HIS A 564 -14.83 -14.16 14.23
CA HIS A 564 -13.97 -13.43 13.31
C HIS A 564 -14.54 -12.06 12.92
N VAL A 565 -15.84 -11.98 12.61
CA VAL A 565 -16.49 -10.71 12.23
C VAL A 565 -16.83 -9.81 13.42
N ASP A 566 -16.82 -10.30 14.68
CA ASP A 566 -17.01 -9.46 15.88
C ASP A 566 -15.79 -8.58 16.20
N HIS A 567 -14.76 -8.62 15.35
CA HIS A 567 -13.57 -7.79 15.47
C HIS A 567 -13.91 -6.29 15.39
N LEU A 568 -13.60 -5.56 16.46
CA LEU A 568 -13.82 -4.11 16.62
C LEU A 568 -15.28 -3.65 16.43
N TRP A 569 -16.25 -4.58 16.45
CA TRP A 569 -17.64 -4.26 16.19
C TRP A 569 -18.32 -3.63 17.41
N SER A 570 -18.75 -2.36 17.27
CA SER A 570 -19.47 -1.63 18.32
C SER A 570 -20.83 -1.12 17.84
N PRO A 571 -21.87 -1.96 17.83
CA PRO A 571 -23.17 -1.62 17.24
C PRO A 571 -23.91 -0.52 18.03
N ARG A 572 -23.55 -0.30 19.30
CA ARG A 572 -24.10 0.83 20.09
C ARG A 572 -23.47 2.16 19.67
N ALA A 573 -22.16 2.17 19.42
CA ALA A 573 -21.47 3.37 18.98
C ALA A 573 -21.92 3.80 17.58
N VAL A 574 -22.08 2.84 16.66
CA VAL A 574 -22.62 3.08 15.31
C VAL A 574 -24.02 3.70 15.39
N ARG A 575 -24.96 3.10 16.12
CA ARG A 575 -26.32 3.66 16.26
C ARG A 575 -26.33 5.07 16.83
N ARG A 576 -25.45 5.36 17.80
CA ARG A 576 -25.31 6.69 18.38
C ARG A 576 -24.71 7.69 17.38
N ALA A 577 -23.77 7.26 16.54
CA ALA A 577 -23.19 8.10 15.49
C ALA A 577 -24.24 8.50 14.44
N LEU A 578 -25.12 7.56 14.07
CA LEU A 578 -26.11 7.76 13.00
C LEU A 578 -27.47 8.28 13.49
N ALA A 579 -27.70 8.42 14.80
CA ALA A 579 -29.02 8.71 15.37
C ALA A 579 -29.61 10.06 14.94
N GLU A 580 -28.77 11.06 14.71
CA GLU A 580 -29.19 12.44 14.43
C GLU A 580 -29.01 12.84 12.96
N ILE A 581 -28.67 11.88 12.09
CA ILE A 581 -28.48 12.16 10.66
C ILE A 581 -29.87 12.31 10.01
N PRO A 582 -30.17 13.45 9.39
CA PRO A 582 -31.45 13.65 8.71
C PRO A 582 -31.56 12.68 7.52
N GLY A 583 -32.78 12.25 7.19
CA GLY A 583 -33.01 11.31 6.08
C GLY A 583 -32.62 9.85 6.35
N LEU A 584 -32.05 9.51 7.52
CA LEU A 584 -31.85 8.12 7.94
C LEU A 584 -32.96 7.65 8.88
N VAL A 585 -33.69 6.61 8.49
CA VAL A 585 -34.76 6.00 9.32
C VAL A 585 -34.43 4.53 9.60
N PRO A 586 -34.26 4.10 10.86
CA PRO A 586 -33.98 2.70 11.16
C PRO A 586 -35.04 1.75 10.57
N GLN A 587 -34.58 0.70 9.88
CA GLN A 587 -35.48 -0.33 9.39
C GLN A 587 -36.07 -1.15 10.55
N ARG A 588 -37.15 -1.88 10.27
CA ARG A 588 -37.87 -2.72 11.26
C ARG A 588 -36.92 -3.69 11.95
N LYS A 589 -37.26 -4.11 13.19
CA LYS A 589 -36.46 -5.07 13.98
C LYS A 589 -36.17 -6.38 13.24
N ILE A 590 -37.02 -6.80 12.30
CA ILE A 590 -36.80 -7.99 11.49
C ILE A 590 -35.67 -7.83 10.47
N GLU A 591 -35.27 -6.61 10.12
CA GLU A 591 -34.15 -6.35 9.20
C GLU A 591 -32.81 -6.20 9.93
N GLN A 592 -32.83 -6.05 11.26
CA GLN A 592 -31.65 -5.87 12.12
C GLN A 592 -31.10 -7.23 12.59
N SER A 593 -29.76 -7.37 12.67
CA SER A 593 -29.11 -8.56 13.25
C SER A 593 -28.05 -8.17 14.30
N ARG A 594 -27.31 -9.15 14.85
CA ARG A 594 -26.19 -8.90 15.78
C ARG A 594 -25.10 -8.03 15.11
N PHE A 595 -24.83 -8.31 13.85
CA PHE A 595 -23.74 -7.76 13.06
C PHE A 595 -24.18 -6.85 11.91
N LYS A 596 -25.48 -6.57 11.78
CA LYS A 596 -26.02 -5.69 10.73
C LYS A 596 -26.95 -4.65 11.31
N ILE A 597 -26.69 -3.39 10.98
CA ILE A 597 -27.55 -2.25 11.30
C ILE A 597 -28.07 -1.64 10.00
N SER A 598 -29.40 -1.63 9.82
CA SER A 598 -30.04 -1.24 8.56
C SER A 598 -30.88 0.03 8.70
N TYR A 599 -30.76 0.96 7.76
CA TYR A 599 -31.55 2.19 7.64
C TYR A 599 -32.21 2.28 6.27
N HIS A 600 -33.37 2.94 6.21
CA HIS A 600 -33.84 3.58 4.99
C HIS A 600 -33.08 4.89 4.82
N TYR A 601 -32.59 5.12 3.61
CA TYR A 601 -31.80 6.27 3.19
C TYR A 601 -32.62 7.12 2.22
N ASP A 602 -32.81 8.40 2.53
CA ASP A 602 -33.44 9.36 1.64
C ASP A 602 -32.36 10.28 1.01
N PRO A 603 -31.97 10.06 -0.26
CA PRO A 603 -30.90 10.84 -0.90
C PRO A 603 -31.25 12.33 -1.08
N THR A 604 -32.51 12.73 -0.89
CA THR A 604 -32.93 14.12 -1.04
C THR A 604 -32.72 14.95 0.23
N ILE A 605 -32.54 14.29 1.37
CA ILE A 605 -32.43 14.91 2.70
C ILE A 605 -31.14 14.49 3.40
N ALA A 606 -30.75 13.23 3.27
CA ALA A 606 -29.58 12.69 3.93
C ALA A 606 -28.28 13.21 3.30
N PRO A 607 -27.21 13.36 4.10
CA PRO A 607 -25.88 13.54 3.54
C PRO A 607 -25.50 12.38 2.63
N SER A 608 -24.52 12.62 1.76
CA SER A 608 -23.95 11.58 0.90
C SER A 608 -23.40 10.40 1.71
N VAL A 609 -23.32 9.23 1.09
CA VAL A 609 -22.73 8.03 1.71
C VAL A 609 -21.27 8.26 2.10
N GLU A 610 -20.54 9.07 1.31
CA GLU A 610 -19.17 9.50 1.61
C GLU A 610 -19.10 10.32 2.90
N GLU A 611 -19.96 11.33 3.07
CA GLU A 611 -20.03 12.12 4.30
C GLU A 611 -20.40 11.28 5.53
N ILE A 612 -21.31 10.31 5.37
CA ILE A 612 -21.65 9.36 6.43
C ILE A 612 -20.43 8.49 6.79
N SER A 613 -19.68 8.04 5.80
CA SER A 613 -18.47 7.25 6.00
C SER A 613 -17.39 8.05 6.71
N THR A 614 -17.16 9.30 6.31
CA THR A 614 -16.28 10.26 7.01
C THR A 614 -16.71 10.47 8.47
N LEU A 615 -18.02 10.61 8.74
CA LEU A 615 -18.52 10.73 10.12
C LEU A 615 -18.21 9.48 10.96
N LEU A 616 -18.35 8.28 10.38
CA LEU A 616 -18.02 7.04 11.07
C LEU A 616 -16.51 6.91 11.32
N ARG A 617 -15.68 7.29 10.34
CA ARG A 617 -14.21 7.29 10.43
C ARG A 617 -13.69 8.25 11.51
N THR A 618 -14.17 9.48 11.52
CA THR A 618 -13.84 10.49 12.54
C THR A 618 -14.31 10.12 13.96
N ARG A 619 -15.19 9.12 14.09
CA ARG A 619 -15.59 8.52 15.37
C ARG A 619 -14.91 7.18 15.66
N GLU A 620 -13.85 6.86 14.91
CA GLU A 620 -12.99 5.70 15.11
C GLU A 620 -13.76 4.37 14.98
N LEU A 621 -14.74 4.33 14.07
CA LEU A 621 -15.56 3.15 13.83
C LEU A 621 -15.08 2.41 12.58
N SER A 622 -14.36 1.30 12.78
CA SER A 622 -13.98 0.35 11.72
C SER A 622 -15.19 -0.47 11.27
N VAL A 623 -15.88 0.00 10.23
CA VAL A 623 -17.10 -0.62 9.70
C VAL A 623 -17.15 -0.55 8.17
N ASN A 624 -17.87 -1.47 7.55
CA ASN A 624 -18.24 -1.36 6.15
C ASN A 624 -19.61 -0.67 6.03
N VAL A 625 -19.68 0.33 5.15
CA VAL A 625 -20.91 1.06 4.81
C VAL A 625 -21.37 0.58 3.44
N ILE A 626 -22.53 -0.07 3.40
CA ILE A 626 -23.06 -0.68 2.17
C ILE A 626 -24.32 0.10 1.79
N HIS A 627 -24.32 0.69 0.60
CA HIS A 627 -25.48 1.36 0.02
C HIS A 627 -26.04 0.52 -1.12
N ALA A 628 -27.36 0.29 -1.11
CA ALA A 628 -28.02 -0.52 -2.12
C ALA A 628 -29.36 0.08 -2.55
N PHE A 629 -29.66 -0.04 -3.84
CA PHE A 629 -30.91 0.39 -4.46
C PHE A 629 -31.25 1.87 -4.24
N GLY A 630 -30.24 2.71 -4.05
CA GLY A 630 -30.42 4.14 -3.77
C GLY A 630 -31.20 4.49 -2.49
N GLN A 631 -31.55 3.51 -1.65
CA GLN A 631 -32.51 3.71 -0.56
C GLN A 631 -32.26 2.88 0.71
N PHE A 632 -31.30 1.95 0.68
CA PHE A 632 -30.95 1.14 1.85
C PHE A 632 -29.49 1.38 2.20
N LEU A 633 -29.26 1.73 3.46
CA LEU A 633 -27.93 1.90 4.02
C LEU A 633 -27.73 0.89 5.14
N ASP A 634 -26.77 0.01 4.97
CA ASP A 634 -26.42 -1.06 5.89
C ASP A 634 -25.01 -0.88 6.43
N ILE A 635 -24.84 -1.07 7.74
CA ILE A 635 -23.54 -1.01 8.41
C ILE A 635 -23.23 -2.38 9.00
N VAL A 636 -22.07 -2.91 8.65
CA VAL A 636 -21.56 -4.21 9.11
C VAL A 636 -20.11 -4.09 9.60
N PRO A 637 -19.58 -5.05 10.37
CA PRO A 637 -18.17 -5.05 10.77
C PRO A 637 -17.20 -4.95 9.58
N ILE A 638 -16.01 -4.39 9.81
CA ILE A 638 -14.98 -4.22 8.77
C ILE A 638 -14.53 -5.56 8.12
N ARG A 639 -14.61 -6.67 8.87
CA ARG A 639 -14.29 -8.03 8.42
C ARG A 639 -15.47 -8.77 7.78
N ALA A 640 -16.60 -8.11 7.58
CA ALA A 640 -17.79 -8.72 7.01
C ALA A 640 -18.21 -8.04 5.72
N SER A 641 -18.40 -8.85 4.69
CA SER A 641 -19.04 -8.47 3.44
C SER A 641 -19.56 -9.73 2.73
N LYS A 642 -20.37 -9.59 1.69
CA LYS A 642 -20.84 -10.74 0.90
C LYS A 642 -19.65 -11.45 0.23
N GLY A 643 -18.75 -10.70 -0.39
CA GLY A 643 -17.55 -11.20 -1.06
C GLY A 643 -16.54 -11.85 -0.12
N GLN A 644 -16.30 -11.30 1.06
CA GLN A 644 -15.41 -11.91 2.06
C GLN A 644 -15.98 -13.24 2.56
N ALA A 645 -17.28 -13.30 2.84
CA ALA A 645 -17.94 -14.53 3.27
C ALA A 645 -17.89 -15.62 2.19
N VAL A 646 -18.09 -15.26 0.91
CA VAL A 646 -17.93 -16.20 -0.22
C VAL A 646 -16.51 -16.75 -0.28
N ARG A 647 -15.48 -15.88 -0.23
CA ARG A 647 -14.07 -16.29 -0.23
C ARG A 647 -13.72 -17.20 0.93
N TYR A 648 -14.20 -16.89 2.13
CA TYR A 648 -14.03 -17.73 3.32
C TYR A 648 -14.64 -19.13 3.13
N VAL A 649 -15.86 -19.21 2.60
CA VAL A 649 -16.55 -20.49 2.37
C VAL A 649 -15.86 -21.31 1.28
N THR A 650 -15.51 -20.69 0.15
CA THR A 650 -14.89 -21.40 -0.98
C THR A 650 -13.50 -21.90 -0.62
N HIS A 651 -12.76 -21.13 0.16
CA HIS A 651 -11.49 -21.54 0.75
C HIS A 651 -11.66 -22.81 1.61
N ARG A 652 -12.64 -22.84 2.53
CA ARG A 652 -12.94 -24.03 3.34
C ARG A 652 -13.42 -25.23 2.54
N PHE A 653 -14.00 -24.99 1.37
CA PHE A 653 -14.39 -26.05 0.44
C PHE A 653 -13.24 -26.56 -0.42
N GLY A 654 -12.10 -25.87 -0.45
CA GLY A 654 -10.98 -26.18 -1.34
C GLY A 654 -11.36 -26.01 -2.82
N ILE A 655 -12.21 -25.03 -3.12
CA ILE A 655 -12.67 -24.73 -4.49
C ILE A 655 -11.97 -23.45 -4.97
N PRO A 656 -11.17 -23.51 -6.05
CA PRO A 656 -10.57 -22.32 -6.65
C PRO A 656 -11.64 -21.31 -7.07
N LEU A 657 -11.36 -20.01 -6.91
CA LEU A 657 -12.34 -18.96 -7.18
C LEU A 657 -12.74 -18.91 -8.66
N GLU A 658 -11.86 -19.34 -9.57
CA GLU A 658 -12.12 -19.49 -11.00
C GLU A 658 -13.23 -20.51 -11.30
N HIS A 659 -13.54 -21.38 -10.34
CA HIS A 659 -14.61 -22.37 -10.40
C HIS A 659 -15.86 -21.97 -9.59
N VAL A 660 -15.91 -20.70 -9.17
CA VAL A 660 -17.02 -20.13 -8.40
C VAL A 660 -17.77 -19.15 -9.28
N LEU A 661 -19.06 -19.43 -9.48
CA LEU A 661 -19.99 -18.52 -10.16
C LEU A 661 -20.79 -17.73 -9.12
N VAL A 662 -20.63 -16.41 -9.12
CA VAL A 662 -21.41 -15.48 -8.29
C VAL A 662 -22.45 -14.74 -9.13
N VAL A 663 -23.59 -14.42 -8.51
CA VAL A 663 -24.70 -13.73 -9.17
C VAL A 663 -25.17 -12.57 -8.29
N GLY A 664 -25.30 -11.39 -8.89
CA GLY A 664 -25.83 -10.21 -8.20
C GLY A 664 -26.56 -9.24 -9.13
N GLY A 665 -27.16 -8.22 -8.52
CA GLY A 665 -27.97 -7.21 -9.22
C GLY A 665 -27.95 -5.82 -8.58
N SER A 666 -27.18 -5.62 -7.51
CA SER A 666 -27.04 -4.37 -6.78
C SER A 666 -25.60 -4.10 -6.35
N GLY A 667 -25.28 -2.86 -5.96
CA GLY A 667 -23.97 -2.47 -5.44
C GLY A 667 -23.53 -3.29 -4.21
N ALA A 668 -24.48 -3.81 -3.41
CA ALA A 668 -24.16 -4.70 -2.30
C ALA A 668 -23.57 -6.06 -2.71
N ASP A 669 -23.62 -6.39 -4.01
CA ASP A 669 -23.10 -7.64 -4.58
C ASP A 669 -21.74 -7.45 -5.27
N GLU A 670 -21.28 -6.20 -5.45
CA GLU A 670 -20.11 -5.84 -6.26
C GLU A 670 -18.84 -6.56 -5.80
N ASP A 671 -18.64 -6.66 -4.49
CA ASP A 671 -17.45 -7.25 -3.88
C ASP A 671 -17.34 -8.78 -4.07
N MET A 672 -18.46 -9.46 -4.33
CA MET A 672 -18.47 -10.87 -4.73
C MET A 672 -17.94 -11.04 -6.14
N MET A 673 -18.16 -10.05 -7.02
CA MET A 673 -17.92 -10.14 -8.46
C MET A 673 -16.49 -9.77 -8.86
N ARG A 674 -15.81 -8.95 -8.04
CA ARG A 674 -14.41 -8.56 -8.28
C ARG A 674 -13.46 -9.72 -7.99
N GLY A 675 -12.31 -9.72 -8.65
CA GLY A 675 -11.26 -10.72 -8.48
C GLY A 675 -11.40 -11.92 -9.43
N ASN A 676 -11.14 -13.13 -8.94
CA ASN A 676 -11.02 -14.31 -9.79
C ASN A 676 -12.34 -15.07 -10.02
N THR A 677 -13.43 -14.72 -9.33
CA THR A 677 -14.74 -15.35 -9.53
C THR A 677 -15.27 -15.17 -10.94
N LEU A 678 -16.00 -16.16 -11.45
CA LEU A 678 -16.91 -15.95 -12.57
C LEU A 678 -18.12 -15.19 -12.04
N ALA A 679 -18.53 -14.11 -12.70
CA ALA A 679 -19.66 -13.32 -12.23
C ALA A 679 -20.73 -13.12 -13.31
N VAL A 680 -21.96 -12.92 -12.86
CA VAL A 680 -23.05 -12.44 -13.70
C VAL A 680 -23.81 -11.31 -13.02
N VAL A 681 -24.07 -10.27 -13.80
CA VAL A 681 -25.02 -9.20 -13.47
C VAL A 681 -26.30 -9.44 -14.26
N VAL A 682 -27.41 -9.72 -13.58
CA VAL A 682 -28.71 -10.00 -14.23
C VAL A 682 -29.34 -8.74 -14.84
N ALA A 683 -30.22 -8.88 -15.83
CA ALA A 683 -30.73 -7.74 -16.60
C ALA A 683 -31.52 -6.72 -15.75
N ASN A 684 -32.22 -7.16 -14.70
CA ASN A 684 -32.98 -6.31 -13.77
C ASN A 684 -32.10 -5.60 -12.71
N ARG A 685 -30.84 -5.33 -13.06
CA ARG A 685 -29.85 -4.65 -12.22
C ARG A 685 -30.20 -3.20 -11.93
N HIS A 686 -29.65 -2.68 -10.84
CA HIS A 686 -29.59 -1.25 -10.61
C HIS A 686 -28.46 -0.63 -11.45
N HIS A 687 -28.81 0.06 -12.53
CA HIS A 687 -27.87 0.44 -13.60
C HIS A 687 -26.66 1.28 -13.14
N GLU A 688 -26.83 2.17 -12.17
CA GLU A 688 -25.75 3.08 -11.74
C GLU A 688 -24.68 2.35 -10.89
N GLU A 689 -25.10 1.44 -10.00
CA GLU A 689 -24.24 0.86 -8.96
C GLU A 689 -23.22 -0.16 -9.51
N LEU A 690 -23.53 -0.84 -10.61
CA LEU A 690 -22.67 -1.90 -11.18
C LEU A 690 -22.09 -1.53 -12.55
N SER A 691 -22.23 -0.27 -12.97
CA SER A 691 -21.79 0.21 -14.29
C SER A 691 -20.28 0.06 -14.50
N GLN A 692 -19.49 0.26 -13.44
CA GLN A 692 -18.02 0.17 -13.48
C GLN A 692 -17.49 -1.27 -13.66
N LEU A 693 -18.35 -2.28 -13.56
CA LEU A 693 -17.97 -3.68 -13.74
C LEU A 693 -18.01 -4.13 -15.20
N ALA A 694 -18.54 -3.32 -16.11
CA ALA A 694 -18.76 -3.68 -17.51
C ALA A 694 -17.49 -4.00 -18.30
N ASP A 695 -16.36 -3.42 -17.91
CA ASP A 695 -15.08 -3.56 -18.62
C ASP A 695 -14.22 -4.72 -18.08
N LEU A 696 -14.76 -5.55 -17.18
CA LEU A 696 -14.04 -6.69 -16.59
C LEU A 696 -14.40 -8.00 -17.30
N ASP A 697 -13.40 -8.66 -17.89
CA ASP A 697 -13.57 -9.86 -18.74
C ASP A 697 -14.29 -11.05 -18.07
N ARG A 698 -14.29 -11.13 -16.74
CA ARG A 698 -14.89 -12.23 -15.95
C ARG A 698 -16.34 -11.97 -15.53
N ILE A 699 -16.93 -10.87 -15.97
CA ILE A 699 -18.27 -10.44 -15.57
C ILE A 699 -19.18 -10.45 -16.78
N TYR A 700 -20.19 -11.33 -16.74
CA TYR A 700 -21.18 -11.45 -17.81
C TYR A 700 -22.40 -10.59 -17.50
N PHE A 701 -22.78 -9.71 -18.42
CA PHE A 701 -24.01 -8.93 -18.31
C PHE A 701 -25.13 -9.66 -19.07
N ALA A 702 -26.02 -10.31 -18.33
CA ALA A 702 -27.09 -11.11 -18.91
C ALA A 702 -28.17 -10.24 -19.56
N GLU A 703 -28.73 -10.72 -20.67
CA GLU A 703 -29.90 -10.12 -21.32
C GLU A 703 -31.19 -10.46 -20.56
N GLN A 704 -31.22 -11.61 -19.87
CA GLN A 704 -32.35 -12.06 -19.10
C GLN A 704 -32.31 -11.61 -17.64
N ALA A 705 -33.51 -11.39 -17.07
CA ALA A 705 -33.70 -11.03 -15.67
C ALA A 705 -33.77 -12.27 -14.76
N HIS A 706 -33.49 -12.07 -13.49
CA HIS A 706 -33.67 -13.06 -12.42
C HIS A 706 -33.03 -14.42 -12.73
N ALA A 707 -33.66 -15.54 -12.31
CA ALA A 707 -33.17 -16.90 -12.52
C ALA A 707 -32.85 -17.23 -13.99
N LYS A 708 -33.52 -16.60 -14.97
CA LYS A 708 -33.23 -16.80 -16.40
C LYS A 708 -31.85 -16.22 -16.78
N GLY A 709 -31.45 -15.08 -16.21
CA GLY A 709 -30.10 -14.54 -16.38
C GLY A 709 -29.02 -15.43 -15.77
N ILE A 710 -29.33 -16.12 -14.67
CA ILE A 710 -28.42 -17.12 -14.08
C ILE A 710 -28.20 -18.30 -15.03
N LEU A 711 -29.28 -18.80 -15.65
CA LEU A 711 -29.21 -19.88 -16.63
C LEU A 711 -28.40 -19.47 -17.87
N GLU A 712 -28.56 -18.23 -18.33
CA GLU A 712 -27.78 -17.64 -19.43
C GLU A 712 -26.27 -17.63 -19.11
N ALA A 713 -25.89 -17.21 -17.90
CA ALA A 713 -24.49 -17.22 -17.46
C ALA A 713 -23.92 -18.63 -17.29
N ILE A 714 -24.72 -19.58 -16.79
CA ILE A 714 -24.33 -21.00 -16.71
C ILE A 714 -23.97 -21.54 -18.09
N ASP A 715 -24.75 -21.18 -19.12
CA ASP A 715 -24.49 -21.59 -20.50
C ASP A 715 -23.28 -20.83 -21.08
N HIS A 716 -23.18 -19.51 -20.84
CA HIS A 716 -22.06 -18.69 -21.30
C HIS A 716 -20.70 -19.22 -20.83
N TYR A 717 -20.56 -19.51 -19.53
CA TYR A 717 -19.32 -20.04 -18.95
C TYR A 717 -19.17 -21.56 -19.10
N ASP A 718 -20.18 -22.24 -19.68
CA ASP A 718 -20.28 -23.69 -19.70
C ASP A 718 -19.99 -24.27 -18.30
N PHE A 719 -20.66 -23.69 -17.29
CA PHE A 719 -20.27 -23.74 -15.87
C PHE A 719 -20.24 -25.16 -15.31
N PHE A 720 -21.02 -26.10 -15.84
CA PHE A 720 -21.00 -27.51 -15.41
C PHE A 720 -20.05 -28.41 -16.21
N ARG A 721 -19.34 -27.88 -17.21
CA ARG A 721 -18.33 -28.61 -17.99
C ARG A 721 -17.00 -27.86 -18.05
N SER A 722 -16.76 -26.96 -19.01
CA SER A 722 -15.46 -26.31 -19.16
C SER A 722 -15.18 -25.19 -18.14
N CYS A 723 -16.21 -24.58 -17.53
CA CYS A 723 -16.06 -23.60 -16.44
C CYS A 723 -15.03 -22.50 -16.74
N ARG A 724 -15.18 -21.82 -17.87
CA ARG A 724 -14.18 -20.87 -18.37
C ARG A 724 -14.83 -19.65 -18.99
N VAL A 725 -14.12 -18.53 -18.95
CA VAL A 725 -14.46 -17.35 -19.75
C VAL A 725 -14.31 -17.72 -21.23
N PRO A 726 -15.32 -17.49 -22.08
CA PRO A 726 -15.20 -17.69 -23.52
C PRO A 726 -14.13 -16.79 -24.14
N ASP A 727 -13.44 -17.27 -25.19
CA ASP A 727 -12.51 -16.43 -25.93
C ASP A 727 -13.25 -15.23 -26.54
N PRO A 728 -12.69 -14.00 -26.50
CA PRO A 728 -13.33 -12.84 -27.09
C PRO A 728 -13.59 -13.08 -28.58
N ILE A 729 -14.82 -12.81 -29.03
CA ILE A 729 -15.17 -12.91 -30.45
C ILE A 729 -14.31 -11.89 -31.20
N PRO A 730 -13.50 -12.29 -32.20
CA PRO A 730 -12.68 -11.35 -32.96
C PRO A 730 -13.59 -10.29 -33.59
N GLN A 731 -13.38 -9.02 -33.20
CA GLN A 731 -14.11 -7.92 -33.81
C GLN A 731 -13.79 -7.86 -35.32
N PRO A 732 -14.79 -7.64 -36.19
CA PRO A 732 -14.53 -7.46 -37.61
C PRO A 732 -13.61 -6.25 -37.79
N VAL A 733 -12.45 -6.48 -38.40
CA VAL A 733 -11.49 -5.44 -38.78
C VAL A 733 -12.24 -4.40 -39.62
N ALA A 734 -12.30 -3.16 -39.14
CA ALA A 734 -12.84 -2.06 -39.93
C ALA A 734 -12.07 -1.99 -41.25
N GLU A 735 -12.79 -2.03 -42.37
CA GLU A 735 -12.18 -1.87 -43.69
C GLU A 735 -11.39 -0.56 -43.74
N PRO A 736 -10.17 -0.55 -44.30
CA PRO A 736 -9.39 0.67 -44.42
C PRO A 736 -10.14 1.68 -45.28
N GLU A 737 -10.29 2.90 -44.77
CA GLU A 737 -10.84 4.02 -45.54
C GLU A 737 -10.06 4.19 -46.85
N PRO A 738 -10.75 4.39 -47.99
CA PRO A 738 -10.07 4.57 -49.27
C PRO A 738 -9.25 5.87 -49.25
N GLU A 739 -7.96 5.74 -49.59
CA GLU A 739 -7.05 6.87 -49.77
C GLU A 739 -7.66 7.94 -50.68
N ALA A 740 -7.68 9.19 -50.20
CA ALA A 740 -8.04 10.34 -51.00
C ALA A 740 -7.04 10.52 -52.15
N PRO A 741 -7.50 10.79 -53.39
CA PRO A 741 -6.61 10.90 -54.55
C PRO A 741 -5.72 12.15 -54.47
N ALA A 742 -4.48 11.95 -54.93
CA ALA A 742 -3.28 12.79 -54.84
C ALA A 742 -3.41 14.28 -55.19
#